data_AF-A0A9E0ISB2-F1
#
_entry.id   AF-A0A9E0ISB2-F1
#
_cell.length_a   1.000
_cell.length_b   1.000
_cell.length_c   1.000
_cell.angle_alpha   90.00
_cell.angle_beta   90.00
_cell.angle_gamma   90.00
#
_symmetry.space_group_name_H-M   'P 1'
#
loop_
_entity.id
_entity.type
_entity.pdbx_description
1 polymer ?
#
loop_
_entity_poly.entity_id
_entity_poly.type
_entity_poly.pdbx_seq_one_letter_code
_entity_poly.pdbx_strand_id
1 'polypeptide(L)'
;MIWVTRCMLALCVLVSCGPAPRDGSIDATPGPACVDGTTVCEGSTLQTCVSGQVQEETCGALCDPTLGCITCAPSSMTCQGRDVAVCGADGLSTTVVETCTGTQSCVDGACVDPCEQAASSRSYLGCEYWAVDLDNAVEAPTTPDQLGAQGCARIGAAQQTRQFCNDPDNMVPHPNGYPGNTTSAGLCDPPGNTCPAGYTCTTAPVCVLDAAASPFAIVVANPQAFEVMVTLTNQAGMSHSQAVAAGAVATLKPQMLGFADQSVDGTSKATRAYRVVADAPVVAYQFNPLDNVGVFSNDASLLIPRTTFDDEYYALTWPTLGRRTPAPGNHDYSGYLTVVAWEADTQIEVTPRTPTRAGTGVAAIAAGTPTTFTLGAYEVLNLAAVAPAGQVTGDLTGSLVRSVNGKTFGLFAGTEATGIRHDTPPPGLIFPQGPCCADHIEEMMFPASTWGKVFAVARSQVRLPTVTEPDVVRILAQKAGTTVVIDPAPAMGSCGTLGPGQFCQVEIAQDTVITASEPVLVGQYLKSVIWQDFLGTTAGSGDPSLSLAVPVEQYRTSYAFLAPMQYDAQYLALTAPMGVTVRLDGADVSTQLTSTFGGGAYRAGRLTVAPGAHKVECTGSGCGIVVMGYSDAVSYMFAGGLDLTQIVID
;
A
#
# COMPACT_ATOMS: atom_id res chain seq x y z
N MET A 1 -7.49 46.48 -47.57
CA MET A 1 -7.88 47.85 -47.15
C MET A 1 -8.18 47.79 -45.65
N ILE A 2 -7.76 48.79 -44.87
CA ILE A 2 -8.24 49.09 -43.48
C ILE A 2 -7.92 47.96 -42.46
N TRP A 3 -6.87 48.07 -41.62
CA TRP A 3 -6.87 48.66 -40.25
C TRP A 3 -7.78 47.92 -39.23
N VAL A 4 -7.41 47.70 -37.97
CA VAL A 4 -6.20 48.13 -37.20
C VAL A 4 -5.20 46.94 -37.02
N THR A 5 -4.56 46.51 -35.91
CA THR A 5 -4.48 46.86 -34.45
C THR A 5 -3.07 46.50 -33.91
N ARG A 6 -2.83 46.51 -32.58
CA ARG A 6 -1.60 46.04 -31.90
C ARG A 6 -1.96 45.28 -30.61
N CYS A 7 -1.17 44.25 -30.26
CA CYS A 7 -0.64 44.04 -28.91
C CYS A 7 0.50 43.02 -28.96
N MET A 8 1.65 43.27 -28.32
CA MET A 8 2.76 42.31 -28.24
C MET A 8 3.64 42.58 -27.01
N LEU A 9 4.23 41.52 -26.45
CA LEU A 9 5.02 41.53 -25.21
C LEU A 9 6.32 42.32 -25.34
N ALA A 10 6.83 42.81 -24.20
CA ALA A 10 8.24 43.15 -24.01
C ALA A 10 8.85 42.14 -23.03
N LEU A 11 9.95 41.49 -23.44
CA LEU A 11 10.67 40.50 -22.65
C LEU A 11 11.91 41.15 -22.04
N CYS A 12 12.08 41.09 -20.71
CA CYS A 12 13.30 41.55 -20.06
C CYS A 12 14.36 40.45 -20.06
N VAL A 13 15.54 40.75 -20.63
CA VAL A 13 16.72 39.89 -20.61
C VAL A 13 17.81 40.58 -19.79
N LEU A 14 18.41 39.85 -18.85
CA LEU A 14 19.52 40.32 -18.03
C LEU A 14 20.84 40.26 -18.82
N VAL A 15 21.64 41.32 -18.74
CA VAL A 15 23.05 41.33 -19.13
C VAL A 15 23.84 42.07 -18.05
N SER A 16 24.86 41.42 -17.49
CA SER A 16 25.74 41.99 -16.46
C SER A 16 26.84 42.87 -17.06
N CYS A 17 27.14 44.01 -16.42
CA CYS A 17 28.40 44.73 -16.61
C CYS A 17 29.15 44.82 -15.28
N GLY A 18 30.41 44.39 -15.26
CA GLY A 18 31.31 44.63 -14.13
C GLY A 18 31.80 46.09 -14.10
N PRO A 19 32.25 46.59 -12.93
CA PRO A 19 32.65 47.99 -12.78
C PRO A 19 34.02 48.27 -13.41
N ALA A 20 34.12 49.35 -14.19
CA ALA A 20 35.38 50.01 -14.50
C ALA A 20 35.60 51.15 -13.48
N PRO A 21 36.84 51.43 -13.06
CA PRO A 21 37.11 52.39 -11.98
C PRO A 21 36.76 53.81 -12.39
N ARG A 22 36.13 54.56 -11.48
CA ARG A 22 36.03 56.01 -11.54
C ARG A 22 36.70 56.60 -10.32
N ASP A 23 37.91 57.11 -10.53
CA ASP A 23 38.50 58.09 -9.65
C ASP A 23 37.64 59.37 -9.71
N GLY A 24 37.23 59.89 -8.57
CA GLY A 24 36.10 60.80 -8.51
C GLY A 24 35.64 61.10 -7.09
N SER A 25 36.24 62.13 -6.49
CA SER A 25 35.83 62.72 -5.22
C SER A 25 34.42 63.34 -5.33
N ILE A 26 33.38 62.53 -5.13
CA ILE A 26 32.05 63.00 -4.75
C ILE A 26 32.05 63.27 -3.25
N ASP A 27 31.70 64.49 -2.86
CA ASP A 27 31.32 64.79 -1.48
C ASP A 27 30.19 63.83 -1.08
N ALA A 28 30.45 63.02 -0.06
CA ALA A 28 29.39 62.30 0.62
C ALA A 28 28.57 63.32 1.43
N THR A 29 27.71 64.08 0.75
CA THR A 29 26.55 64.70 1.39
C THR A 29 25.88 63.62 2.23
N PRO A 30 25.81 63.77 3.56
CA PRO A 30 25.21 62.74 4.39
C PRO A 30 23.79 62.50 3.90
N GLY A 31 23.42 61.22 3.70
CA GLY A 31 22.01 60.85 3.61
C GLY A 31 21.29 61.46 4.82
N PRO A 32 20.04 61.94 4.66
CA PRO A 32 19.35 62.67 5.72
C PRO A 32 19.43 61.84 7.01
N ALA A 33 20.09 62.41 8.02
CA ALA A 33 20.35 61.70 9.26
C ALA A 33 19.03 61.16 9.80
N CYS A 34 19.04 59.89 10.23
CA CYS A 34 17.84 59.27 10.76
C CYS A 34 17.31 60.11 11.95
N VAL A 35 16.01 60.04 12.19
CA VAL A 35 15.38 60.82 13.26
C VAL A 35 15.64 60.10 14.58
N ASP A 36 16.39 60.71 15.49
CA ASP A 36 16.74 60.11 16.78
C ASP A 36 15.50 59.55 17.51
N GLY A 37 15.58 58.28 17.89
CA GLY A 37 14.48 57.54 18.50
C GLY A 37 13.50 56.87 17.53
N THR A 38 13.65 56.98 16.20
CA THR A 38 12.87 56.13 15.27
C THR A 38 13.46 54.72 15.18
N THR A 39 12.56 53.74 15.23
CA THR A 39 12.80 52.31 15.08
C THR A 39 12.18 51.78 13.78
N VAL A 40 12.91 50.92 13.07
CA VAL A 40 12.49 50.25 11.81
C VAL A 40 12.93 48.79 11.87
N CYS A 41 12.19 47.88 11.23
CA CYS A 41 12.57 46.48 11.10
C CYS A 41 12.90 46.13 9.65
N GLU A 42 14.11 45.63 9.40
CA GLU A 42 14.49 45.00 8.13
C GLU A 42 14.67 43.49 8.36
N GLY A 43 13.63 42.72 8.01
CA GLY A 43 13.56 41.29 8.34
C GLY A 43 13.49 41.08 9.86
N SER A 44 14.46 40.36 10.41
CA SER A 44 14.62 40.15 11.86
C SER A 44 15.61 41.14 12.52
N THR A 45 16.07 42.18 11.81
CA THR A 45 16.97 43.20 12.37
C THR A 45 16.20 44.46 12.74
N LEU A 46 16.31 44.87 14.00
CA LEU A 46 15.84 46.14 14.51
C LEU A 46 16.91 47.22 14.26
N GLN A 47 16.54 48.23 13.47
CA GLN A 47 17.33 49.44 13.23
C GLN A 47 16.81 50.57 14.13
N THR A 48 17.64 51.04 15.06
CA THR A 48 17.32 52.14 15.98
C THR A 48 18.20 53.34 15.68
N CYS A 49 17.61 54.53 15.48
CA CYS A 49 18.40 55.74 15.29
C CYS A 49 18.88 56.36 16.61
N VAL A 50 20.20 56.57 16.74
CA VAL A 50 20.84 57.17 17.91
C VAL A 50 21.92 58.17 17.45
N SER A 51 21.77 59.46 17.79
CA SER A 51 22.68 60.55 17.39
C SER A 51 22.90 60.67 15.87
N GLY A 52 21.85 60.45 15.08
CA GLY A 52 21.89 60.47 13.61
C GLY A 52 22.65 59.29 12.98
N GLN A 53 22.92 58.23 13.75
CA GLN A 53 23.48 56.97 13.29
C GLN A 53 22.48 55.84 13.51
N VAL A 54 22.37 54.93 12.53
CA VAL A 54 21.61 53.69 12.71
C VAL A 54 22.45 52.72 13.54
N GLN A 55 21.87 52.19 14.60
CA GLN A 55 22.37 51.04 15.34
C GLN A 55 21.49 49.83 15.02
N GLU A 56 22.09 48.65 14.88
CA GLU A 56 21.40 47.43 14.46
C GLU A 56 21.46 46.36 15.55
N GLU A 57 20.31 45.75 15.85
CA GLU A 57 20.16 44.60 16.74
C GLU A 57 19.44 43.47 16.01
N THR A 58 20.03 42.27 15.95
CA THR A 58 19.38 41.10 15.35
C THR A 58 18.48 40.42 16.39
N CYS A 59 17.16 40.51 16.19
CA CYS A 59 16.18 39.90 17.07
C CYS A 59 16.20 38.37 16.94
N GLY A 60 16.16 37.67 18.08
CA GLY A 60 16.22 36.20 18.13
C GLY A 60 14.96 35.46 17.66
N ALA A 61 13.85 36.16 17.43
CA ALA A 61 12.59 35.59 16.95
C ALA A 61 11.87 36.54 15.97
N LEU A 62 11.34 37.66 16.47
CA LEU A 62 10.58 38.64 15.67
C LEU A 62 11.05 40.07 15.96
N CYS A 63 10.91 40.95 14.96
CA CYS A 63 11.13 42.38 15.08
C CYS A 63 9.80 43.11 14.91
N ASP A 64 9.42 43.95 15.87
CA ASP A 64 8.30 44.88 15.76
C ASP A 64 8.83 46.33 15.84
N PRO A 65 8.43 47.24 14.93
CA PRO A 65 8.98 48.60 14.89
C PRO A 65 8.51 49.49 16.05
N THR A 66 7.60 49.03 16.89
CA THR A 66 7.07 49.75 18.08
C THR A 66 7.57 49.13 19.39
N LEU A 67 7.66 47.81 19.46
CA LEU A 67 8.06 47.06 20.66
C LEU A 67 9.53 46.62 20.66
N GLY A 68 10.21 46.70 19.51
CA GLY A 68 11.58 46.22 19.33
C GLY A 68 11.65 44.72 19.08
N CYS A 69 12.67 44.05 19.63
CA CYS A 69 12.80 42.61 19.52
C CYS A 69 11.82 41.87 20.42
N ILE A 70 10.89 41.14 19.82
CA ILE A 70 9.78 40.43 20.47
C ILE A 70 9.88 38.91 20.25
N THR A 71 9.28 38.14 21.15
CA THR A 71 9.25 36.66 21.09
C THR A 71 8.01 36.12 20.38
N CYS A 72 6.89 36.85 20.43
CA CYS A 72 5.63 36.51 19.80
C CYS A 72 4.90 37.78 19.38
N ALA A 73 4.03 37.70 18.36
CA ALA A 73 3.23 38.84 17.94
C ALA A 73 2.14 39.15 19.01
N PRO A 74 1.95 40.40 19.45
CA PRO A 74 0.97 40.73 20.49
C PRO A 74 -0.44 40.18 20.18
N SER A 75 -1.08 39.56 21.19
CA SER A 75 -2.36 38.86 21.07
C SER A 75 -2.40 37.62 20.16
N SER A 76 -1.29 37.15 19.61
CA SER A 76 -1.25 35.84 18.93
C SER A 76 -1.41 34.69 19.92
N MET A 77 -2.11 33.62 19.51
CA MET A 77 -2.10 32.36 20.24
C MET A 77 -0.85 31.56 19.88
N THR A 78 -0.32 30.85 20.86
CA THR A 78 0.91 30.05 20.77
C THR A 78 0.75 28.76 21.58
N CYS A 79 1.58 27.75 21.34
CA CYS A 79 1.57 26.50 22.09
C CYS A 79 2.76 26.36 23.03
N GLN A 80 2.49 26.00 24.29
CA GLN A 80 3.46 25.74 25.34
C GLN A 80 3.28 24.29 25.81
N GLY A 81 3.78 23.35 25.01
CA GLY A 81 3.55 21.92 25.20
C GLY A 81 2.09 21.55 24.96
N ARG A 82 1.28 21.44 26.02
CA ARG A 82 -0.16 21.15 25.95
C ARG A 82 -1.05 22.35 26.29
N ASP A 83 -0.46 23.50 26.58
CA ASP A 83 -1.17 24.72 26.91
C ASP A 83 -1.24 25.66 25.70
N VAL A 84 -2.42 26.20 25.42
CA VAL A 84 -2.59 27.36 24.55
C VAL A 84 -2.28 28.61 25.37
N ALA A 85 -1.33 29.42 24.91
CA ALA A 85 -0.95 30.67 25.55
C ALA A 85 -1.10 31.86 24.60
N VAL A 86 -1.76 32.92 25.07
CA VAL A 86 -1.84 34.19 24.35
C VAL A 86 -0.59 35.03 24.62
N CYS A 87 -0.04 35.64 23.58
CA CYS A 87 1.05 36.59 23.67
C CYS A 87 0.58 37.93 24.24
N GLY A 88 1.33 38.49 25.20
CA GLY A 88 1.02 39.76 25.84
C GLY A 88 1.18 40.97 24.92
N ALA A 89 0.69 42.12 25.39
CA ALA A 89 0.78 43.39 24.66
C ALA A 89 2.22 43.94 24.54
N ASP A 90 3.17 43.32 25.25
CA ASP A 90 4.62 43.60 25.19
C ASP A 90 5.37 42.72 24.18
N GLY A 91 4.73 41.69 23.59
CA GLY A 91 5.38 40.72 22.68
C GLY A 91 6.40 39.79 23.36
N LEU A 92 6.51 39.85 24.69
CA LEU A 92 7.53 39.18 25.50
C LEU A 92 6.94 38.29 26.59
N SER A 93 5.79 38.68 27.14
CA SER A 93 5.03 37.87 28.08
C SER A 93 4.07 36.93 27.34
N THR A 94 3.73 35.81 27.97
CA THR A 94 2.70 34.88 27.50
C THR A 94 1.83 34.45 28.69
N THR A 95 0.55 34.17 28.44
CA THR A 95 -0.40 33.75 29.47
C THR A 95 -1.21 32.56 28.96
N VAL A 96 -1.18 31.44 29.68
CA VAL A 96 -2.01 30.27 29.38
C VAL A 96 -3.50 30.64 29.48
N VAL A 97 -4.26 30.31 28.44
CA VAL A 97 -5.71 30.55 28.32
C VAL A 97 -6.52 29.27 28.26
N GLU A 98 -5.93 28.16 27.80
CA GLU A 98 -6.55 26.83 27.71
C GLU A 98 -5.47 25.74 27.89
N THR A 99 -5.84 24.60 28.49
CA THR A 99 -4.99 23.41 28.62
C THR A 99 -5.68 22.25 27.91
N CYS A 100 -5.03 21.65 26.92
CA CYS A 100 -5.68 20.64 26.06
C CYS A 100 -6.00 19.35 26.83
N THR A 101 -7.23 18.86 26.69
CA THR A 101 -7.80 17.78 27.51
C THR A 101 -7.81 16.43 26.76
N GLY A 102 -7.82 15.32 27.50
CA GLY A 102 -7.80 13.98 26.87
C GLY A 102 -6.61 13.81 25.91
N THR A 103 -6.86 13.25 24.73
CA THR A 103 -5.85 13.06 23.68
C THR A 103 -5.56 14.32 22.85
N GLN A 104 -6.30 15.42 23.03
CA GLN A 104 -6.05 16.69 22.33
C GLN A 104 -4.59 17.15 22.49
N SER A 105 -4.05 17.82 21.48
CA SER A 105 -2.72 18.43 21.53
C SER A 105 -2.78 19.88 21.09
N CYS A 106 -1.92 20.74 21.65
CA CYS A 106 -1.83 22.12 21.20
C CYS A 106 -1.08 22.17 19.86
N VAL A 107 -1.73 22.68 18.82
CA VAL A 107 -1.11 22.97 17.51
C VAL A 107 -1.53 24.37 17.08
N ASP A 108 -0.59 25.17 16.61
CA ASP A 108 -0.78 26.54 16.07
C ASP A 108 -1.65 27.48 16.95
N GLY A 109 -1.61 27.28 18.27
CA GLY A 109 -2.35 28.08 19.25
C GLY A 109 -3.80 27.65 19.47
N ALA A 110 -4.15 26.40 19.17
CA ALA A 110 -5.45 25.81 19.49
C ALA A 110 -5.31 24.37 20.01
N CYS A 111 -6.26 23.91 20.82
CA CYS A 111 -6.36 22.51 21.23
C CYS A 111 -7.08 21.67 20.16
N VAL A 112 -6.31 20.90 19.40
CA VAL A 112 -6.79 20.10 18.26
C VAL A 112 -6.89 18.62 18.66
N ASP A 113 -7.94 17.94 18.19
CA ASP A 113 -8.02 16.49 18.25
C ASP A 113 -7.05 15.87 17.19
N PRO A 114 -6.10 15.00 17.59
CA PRO A 114 -5.14 14.41 16.64
C PRO A 114 -5.79 13.56 15.54
N CYS A 115 -6.96 12.96 15.79
CA CYS A 115 -7.72 12.20 14.82
C CYS A 115 -8.43 13.10 13.81
N GLU A 116 -8.98 14.25 14.24
CA GLU A 116 -9.51 15.27 13.32
C GLU A 116 -8.38 15.88 12.47
N GLN A 117 -7.21 16.15 13.07
CA GLN A 117 -6.04 16.61 12.34
C GLN A 117 -5.59 15.57 11.30
N ALA A 118 -5.44 14.30 11.68
CA ALA A 118 -5.08 13.23 10.75
C ALA A 118 -6.11 13.07 9.62
N ALA A 119 -7.41 13.14 9.93
CA ALA A 119 -8.48 13.14 8.94
C ALA A 119 -8.33 14.29 7.93
N SER A 120 -8.06 15.51 8.40
CA SER A 120 -7.85 16.69 7.55
C SER A 120 -6.57 16.59 6.70
N SER A 121 -5.52 15.92 7.21
CA SER A 121 -4.27 15.72 6.48
C SER A 121 -4.41 14.76 5.29
N ARG A 122 -5.46 13.93 5.28
CA ARG A 122 -5.66 12.80 4.36
C ARG A 122 -4.37 12.04 4.06
N SER A 123 -3.83 11.34 5.04
CA SER A 123 -2.68 10.43 4.86
C SER A 123 -3.00 9.04 5.39
N TYR A 124 -2.08 8.09 5.20
CA TYR A 124 -2.21 6.72 5.73
C TYR A 124 -2.25 6.62 7.27
N LEU A 125 -1.86 7.69 7.98
CA LEU A 125 -2.00 7.83 9.43
C LEU A 125 -3.42 8.21 9.82
N GLY A 126 -4.04 7.50 10.76
CA GLY A 126 -5.40 7.77 11.18
C GLY A 126 -5.86 6.99 12.40
N CYS A 127 -7.13 7.18 12.76
CA CYS A 127 -7.72 6.63 13.99
C CYS A 127 -8.86 5.62 13.75
N GLU A 128 -9.21 5.33 12.51
CA GLU A 128 -10.24 4.35 12.18
C GLU A 128 -9.91 3.60 10.89
N TYR A 129 -9.86 2.27 10.98
CA TYR A 129 -9.55 1.36 9.88
C TYR A 129 -10.57 0.22 9.82
N TRP A 130 -10.79 -0.31 8.63
CA TRP A 130 -11.71 -1.41 8.37
C TRP A 130 -10.95 -2.52 7.64
N ALA A 131 -10.69 -3.61 8.34
CA ALA A 131 -9.92 -4.75 7.87
C ALA A 131 -10.85 -5.91 7.47
N VAL A 132 -10.41 -6.71 6.51
CA VAL A 132 -11.14 -7.89 6.05
C VAL A 132 -10.17 -9.07 5.95
N ASP A 133 -10.55 -10.16 6.58
CA ASP A 133 -9.88 -11.45 6.50
C ASP A 133 -10.22 -12.06 5.12
N LEU A 134 -9.30 -12.01 4.16
CA LEU A 134 -9.59 -12.19 2.72
C LEU A 134 -9.49 -13.65 2.23
N ASP A 135 -10.03 -13.90 1.04
CA ASP A 135 -10.14 -15.21 0.36
C ASP A 135 -8.73 -15.76 0.04
N ASN A 136 -8.30 -16.83 0.71
CA ASN A 136 -6.92 -17.36 0.68
C ASN A 136 -6.91 -18.88 0.41
N ALA A 137 -5.76 -19.41 -0.02
CA ALA A 137 -5.59 -20.77 -0.51
C ALA A 137 -5.94 -21.87 0.52
N VAL A 138 -6.62 -22.92 0.04
CA VAL A 138 -6.65 -24.24 0.69
C VAL A 138 -6.29 -25.30 -0.34
N GLU A 139 -5.07 -25.83 -0.26
CA GLU A 139 -4.60 -26.90 -1.14
C GLU A 139 -4.79 -28.27 -0.46
N ALA A 140 -5.24 -29.26 -1.21
CA ALA A 140 -5.06 -30.67 -0.83
C ALA A 140 -4.44 -31.41 -2.01
N PRO A 141 -3.10 -31.43 -2.15
CA PRO A 141 -2.46 -32.04 -3.31
C PRO A 141 -2.50 -33.58 -3.30
N THR A 142 -2.64 -34.21 -2.13
CA THR A 142 -2.43 -35.67 -1.98
C THR A 142 -3.04 -36.26 -0.71
N THR A 143 -3.03 -37.59 -0.60
CA THR A 143 -3.44 -38.37 0.58
C THR A 143 -2.22 -38.82 1.41
N PRO A 144 -2.37 -39.13 2.71
CA PRO A 144 -1.27 -39.61 3.55
C PRO A 144 -0.61 -40.88 2.98
N ASP A 145 -1.41 -41.80 2.43
CA ASP A 145 -0.95 -43.09 1.91
C ASP A 145 -0.04 -42.93 0.69
N GLN A 146 -0.29 -41.93 -0.17
CA GLN A 146 0.57 -41.59 -1.32
C GLN A 146 1.95 -41.05 -0.89
N LEU A 147 2.10 -40.54 0.34
CA LEU A 147 3.37 -40.05 0.89
C LEU A 147 4.13 -41.10 1.72
N GLY A 148 3.52 -42.27 1.98
CA GLY A 148 4.14 -43.37 2.71
C GLY A 148 4.33 -43.09 4.20
N ALA A 149 5.35 -43.71 4.82
CA ALA A 149 5.52 -43.74 6.28
C ALA A 149 5.75 -42.37 6.97
N GLN A 150 6.00 -41.30 6.21
CA GLN A 150 6.09 -39.93 6.74
C GLN A 150 4.74 -39.18 6.69
N GLY A 151 3.76 -39.67 5.92
CA GLY A 151 2.47 -39.00 5.72
C GLY A 151 2.62 -37.54 5.28
N CYS A 152 1.66 -36.71 5.70
CA CYS A 152 1.59 -35.29 5.31
C CYS A 152 2.78 -34.45 5.77
N ALA A 153 3.44 -34.83 6.87
CA ALA A 153 4.64 -34.16 7.37
C ALA A 153 5.81 -34.19 6.37
N ARG A 154 5.78 -35.07 5.36
CA ARG A 154 6.73 -35.10 4.24
C ARG A 154 6.69 -33.84 3.36
N ILE A 155 5.57 -33.12 3.36
CA ILE A 155 5.33 -31.90 2.55
C ILE A 155 4.90 -30.71 3.42
N GLY A 156 5.22 -30.72 4.72
CA GLY A 156 4.79 -29.69 5.68
C GLY A 156 3.29 -29.69 6.04
N ALA A 157 2.46 -30.39 5.29
CA ALA A 157 1.01 -30.38 5.40
C ALA A 157 0.46 -31.08 6.66
N ALA A 158 -0.71 -30.63 7.11
CA ALA A 158 -1.49 -31.29 8.16
C ALA A 158 -2.36 -32.41 7.56
N GLN A 159 -2.50 -33.53 8.29
CA GLN A 159 -3.53 -34.51 7.93
C GLN A 159 -4.90 -34.04 8.44
N GLN A 160 -5.83 -33.82 7.53
CA GLN A 160 -7.21 -33.43 7.85
C GLN A 160 -8.21 -34.37 7.17
N THR A 161 -9.47 -34.34 7.60
CA THR A 161 -10.57 -35.00 6.87
C THR A 161 -11.33 -33.96 6.06
N ARG A 162 -11.31 -34.09 4.73
CA ARG A 162 -11.98 -33.17 3.80
C ARG A 162 -12.79 -33.96 2.76
N GLN A 163 -13.60 -33.24 1.99
CA GLN A 163 -14.25 -33.76 0.79
C GLN A 163 -13.31 -33.60 -0.42
N PHE A 164 -13.02 -34.72 -1.07
CA PHE A 164 -11.90 -34.87 -2.01
C PHE A 164 -12.31 -35.68 -3.24
N CYS A 165 -11.88 -35.23 -4.41
CA CYS A 165 -12.14 -35.87 -5.70
C CYS A 165 -11.24 -37.07 -5.90
N ASN A 166 -11.86 -38.26 -5.93
CA ASN A 166 -11.19 -39.55 -5.96
C ASN A 166 -11.67 -40.38 -7.18
N ASP A 167 -10.75 -40.88 -8.02
CA ASP A 167 -10.98 -41.86 -9.08
C ASP A 167 -10.56 -43.25 -8.53
N PRO A 168 -11.51 -44.07 -8.04
CA PRO A 168 -11.19 -45.36 -7.44
C PRO A 168 -10.81 -46.44 -8.47
N ASP A 169 -11.07 -46.21 -9.77
CA ASP A 169 -11.03 -47.23 -10.81
C ASP A 169 -9.75 -47.16 -11.67
N ASN A 170 -9.08 -46.00 -11.72
CA ASN A 170 -8.05 -45.71 -12.73
C ASN A 170 -6.66 -45.38 -12.13
N MET A 171 -6.00 -46.39 -11.54
CA MET A 171 -4.68 -46.26 -10.90
C MET A 171 -3.50 -46.10 -11.88
N VAL A 172 -3.53 -45.08 -12.75
CA VAL A 172 -2.46 -44.76 -13.71
C VAL A 172 -1.24 -44.15 -12.96
N PRO A 173 0.01 -44.26 -13.46
CA PRO A 173 1.13 -43.48 -12.93
C PRO A 173 1.02 -41.99 -13.27
N HIS A 174 1.46 -41.12 -12.36
CA HIS A 174 1.47 -39.68 -12.58
C HIS A 174 2.48 -39.29 -13.70
N PRO A 175 2.19 -38.34 -14.61
CA PRO A 175 3.09 -37.96 -15.70
C PRO A 175 4.51 -37.61 -15.26
N ASN A 176 4.66 -36.99 -14.08
CA ASN A 176 5.95 -36.59 -13.50
C ASN A 176 6.65 -37.73 -12.73
N GLY A 177 6.25 -39.00 -12.91
CA GLY A 177 7.06 -40.17 -12.52
C GLY A 177 6.88 -40.69 -11.08
N TYR A 178 5.86 -40.26 -10.34
CA TYR A 178 5.62 -40.77 -8.98
C TYR A 178 5.21 -42.27 -8.99
N PRO A 179 5.88 -43.14 -8.20
CA PRO A 179 5.51 -44.53 -8.06
C PRO A 179 4.34 -44.71 -7.08
N GLY A 180 3.13 -44.27 -7.47
CA GLY A 180 1.93 -44.45 -6.66
C GLY A 180 0.68 -43.70 -7.15
N ASN A 181 -0.16 -44.39 -7.94
CA ASN A 181 -1.62 -44.22 -8.04
C ASN A 181 -2.19 -42.78 -8.18
N THR A 182 -2.66 -42.42 -9.39
CA THR A 182 -3.38 -41.17 -9.74
C THR A 182 -4.84 -41.08 -9.27
N THR A 183 -5.15 -41.64 -8.10
CA THR A 183 -6.49 -41.62 -7.49
C THR A 183 -7.04 -40.21 -7.24
N SER A 184 -6.18 -39.20 -7.10
CA SER A 184 -6.51 -37.89 -6.54
C SER A 184 -6.65 -36.76 -7.57
N ALA A 185 -7.69 -35.92 -7.42
CA ALA A 185 -7.85 -34.63 -8.13
C ALA A 185 -8.18 -33.45 -7.18
N GLY A 186 -7.67 -33.47 -5.95
CA GLY A 186 -7.81 -32.37 -4.99
C GLY A 186 -9.17 -32.27 -4.29
N LEU A 187 -9.42 -31.17 -3.59
CA LEU A 187 -10.70 -30.88 -2.91
C LEU A 187 -11.88 -30.82 -3.90
N CYS A 188 -13.11 -31.09 -3.45
CA CYS A 188 -14.32 -31.00 -4.29
C CYS A 188 -14.78 -29.56 -4.56
N ASP A 189 -15.55 -29.36 -5.63
CA ASP A 189 -16.12 -28.07 -6.08
C ASP A 189 -17.37 -27.65 -5.26
N PRO A 190 -17.38 -26.49 -4.57
CA PRO A 190 -18.55 -25.96 -3.86
C PRO A 190 -19.28 -24.87 -4.67
N PRO A 191 -20.61 -24.92 -4.90
CA PRO A 191 -21.59 -25.69 -4.12
C PRO A 191 -21.92 -27.05 -4.72
N GLY A 192 -22.33 -27.98 -3.85
CA GLY A 192 -22.78 -29.32 -4.22
C GLY A 192 -21.70 -30.40 -4.15
N ASN A 193 -20.44 -30.03 -3.91
CA ASN A 193 -19.30 -30.94 -3.76
C ASN A 193 -19.10 -31.81 -5.00
N THR A 194 -19.05 -31.18 -6.17
CA THR A 194 -18.86 -31.88 -7.46
C THR A 194 -17.38 -32.13 -7.76
N CYS A 195 -17.10 -32.96 -8.77
CA CYS A 195 -15.75 -33.28 -9.23
C CYS A 195 -15.70 -33.35 -10.76
N PRO A 196 -14.50 -33.32 -11.38
CA PRO A 196 -14.34 -33.53 -12.82
C PRO A 196 -14.82 -34.93 -13.25
N ALA A 197 -15.18 -35.09 -14.52
CA ALA A 197 -15.62 -36.37 -15.06
C ALA A 197 -14.55 -37.48 -14.84
N GLY A 198 -14.96 -38.61 -14.27
CA GLY A 198 -14.08 -39.70 -13.83
C GLY A 198 -13.88 -39.75 -12.31
N TYR A 199 -13.97 -38.60 -11.63
CA TYR A 199 -13.75 -38.49 -10.19
C TYR A 199 -15.07 -38.43 -9.41
N THR A 200 -15.12 -39.10 -8.26
CA THR A 200 -16.22 -39.04 -7.29
C THR A 200 -15.79 -38.23 -6.07
N CYS A 201 -16.65 -37.32 -5.61
CA CYS A 201 -16.38 -36.62 -4.34
C CYS A 201 -16.59 -37.58 -3.17
N THR A 202 -15.55 -37.80 -2.37
CA THR A 202 -15.54 -38.71 -1.22
C THR A 202 -14.95 -38.03 0.01
N THR A 203 -15.35 -38.44 1.22
CA THR A 203 -14.74 -37.95 2.46
C THR A 203 -13.55 -38.83 2.81
N ALA A 204 -12.35 -38.25 2.86
CA ALA A 204 -11.09 -38.98 3.03
C ALA A 204 -10.11 -38.23 3.95
N PRO A 205 -9.18 -38.94 4.62
CA PRO A 205 -7.99 -38.32 5.18
C PRO A 205 -7.08 -37.84 4.05
N VAL A 206 -6.75 -36.56 4.05
CA VAL A 206 -5.95 -35.89 3.02
C VAL A 206 -4.87 -35.04 3.68
N CYS A 207 -3.81 -34.75 2.94
CA CYS A 207 -2.79 -33.80 3.33
C CYS A 207 -3.21 -32.42 2.84
N VAL A 208 -3.42 -31.49 3.78
CA VAL A 208 -3.96 -30.15 3.52
C VAL A 208 -2.96 -29.09 3.95
N LEU A 209 -2.81 -28.12 3.07
CA LEU A 209 -2.16 -26.85 3.29
C LEU A 209 -3.29 -25.82 3.35
N ASP A 210 -3.49 -25.19 4.51
CA ASP A 210 -4.74 -24.51 4.89
C ASP A 210 -4.47 -23.06 5.32
N ALA A 211 -4.18 -22.18 4.35
CA ALA A 211 -3.83 -20.78 4.63
C ALA A 211 -5.08 -19.98 5.04
N ALA A 212 -6.24 -20.26 4.44
CA ALA A 212 -7.52 -19.70 4.86
C ALA A 212 -7.85 -19.96 6.35
N ALA A 213 -7.45 -21.11 6.92
CA ALA A 213 -7.63 -21.40 8.34
C ALA A 213 -6.47 -20.93 9.24
N SER A 214 -5.50 -20.21 8.71
CA SER A 214 -4.33 -19.72 9.45
C SER A 214 -4.58 -18.33 10.08
N PRO A 215 -3.82 -17.92 11.12
CA PRO A 215 -4.16 -16.72 11.89
C PRO A 215 -3.97 -15.40 11.13
N PHE A 216 -5.05 -14.90 10.53
CA PHE A 216 -5.17 -13.51 10.09
C PHE A 216 -4.78 -12.55 11.21
N ALA A 217 -4.06 -11.49 10.87
CA ALA A 217 -3.63 -10.48 11.82
C ALA A 217 -3.80 -9.06 11.30
N ILE A 218 -4.34 -8.21 12.14
CA ILE A 218 -4.27 -6.76 12.00
C ILE A 218 -3.09 -6.30 12.85
N VAL A 219 -2.12 -5.61 12.26
CA VAL A 219 -0.94 -5.13 13.00
C VAL A 219 -0.91 -3.62 12.99
N VAL A 220 -0.81 -3.04 14.18
CA VAL A 220 -0.93 -1.61 14.43
C VAL A 220 0.35 -1.08 15.05
N ALA A 221 0.96 -0.08 14.42
CA ALA A 221 2.14 0.62 14.94
C ALA A 221 1.73 2.00 15.48
N ASN A 222 2.19 2.33 16.69
CA ASN A 222 1.95 3.62 17.31
C ASN A 222 3.16 4.57 17.08
N PRO A 223 3.05 5.58 16.20
CA PRO A 223 4.11 6.56 15.95
C PRO A 223 4.15 7.71 16.98
N GLN A 224 3.17 7.78 17.91
CA GLN A 224 3.05 8.87 18.86
C GLN A 224 4.12 8.80 19.95
N ALA A 225 4.40 9.95 20.57
CA ALA A 225 5.28 10.05 21.74
C ALA A 225 4.60 9.62 23.06
N PHE A 226 3.39 9.07 23.00
CA PHE A 226 2.57 8.64 24.13
C PHE A 226 1.85 7.32 23.82
N GLU A 227 1.29 6.68 24.85
CA GLU A 227 0.53 5.43 24.73
C GLU A 227 -0.85 5.68 24.09
N VAL A 228 -1.25 4.81 23.16
CA VAL A 228 -2.51 4.91 22.38
C VAL A 228 -3.36 3.66 22.63
N MET A 229 -4.65 3.85 22.90
CA MET A 229 -5.60 2.76 23.08
C MET A 229 -6.22 2.35 21.75
N VAL A 230 -5.86 1.15 21.29
CA VAL A 230 -6.40 0.54 20.06
C VAL A 230 -7.51 -0.45 20.44
N THR A 231 -8.66 -0.33 19.79
CA THR A 231 -9.84 -1.18 20.03
C THR A 231 -10.32 -1.84 18.74
N LEU A 232 -10.25 -3.17 18.70
CA LEU A 232 -10.83 -4.03 17.68
C LEU A 232 -12.29 -4.31 18.01
N THR A 233 -13.18 -4.23 17.01
CA THR A 233 -14.61 -4.57 17.14
C THR A 233 -15.13 -5.34 15.93
N ASN A 234 -16.15 -6.17 16.13
CA ASN A 234 -16.98 -6.72 15.06
C ASN A 234 -18.45 -6.31 15.22
N GLN A 235 -19.28 -6.66 14.23
CA GLN A 235 -20.70 -6.31 14.19
C GLN A 235 -21.53 -6.86 15.36
N ALA A 236 -21.12 -7.99 15.95
CA ALA A 236 -21.78 -8.58 17.10
C ALA A 236 -21.55 -7.79 18.41
N GLY A 237 -20.76 -6.70 18.36
CA GLY A 237 -20.40 -5.90 19.51
C GLY A 237 -19.31 -6.54 20.39
N MET A 238 -18.65 -7.61 19.92
CA MET A 238 -17.46 -8.11 20.58
C MET A 238 -16.33 -7.10 20.38
N SER A 239 -15.63 -6.78 21.47
CA SER A 239 -14.57 -5.77 21.49
C SER A 239 -13.33 -6.28 22.23
N HIS A 240 -12.14 -5.99 21.69
CA HIS A 240 -10.88 -6.16 22.40
C HIS A 240 -10.09 -4.85 22.34
N SER A 241 -9.63 -4.35 23.50
CA SER A 241 -8.86 -3.10 23.60
C SER A 241 -7.47 -3.38 24.16
N GLN A 242 -6.45 -2.84 23.50
CA GLN A 242 -5.04 -2.97 23.87
C GLN A 242 -4.37 -1.60 23.91
N ALA A 243 -3.59 -1.35 24.96
CA ALA A 243 -2.68 -0.23 25.04
C ALA A 243 -1.44 -0.49 24.17
N VAL A 244 -1.09 0.45 23.31
CA VAL A 244 0.11 0.40 22.45
C VAL A 244 1.03 1.54 22.87
N ALA A 245 2.16 1.21 23.50
CA ALA A 245 3.12 2.18 23.99
C ALA A 245 3.72 3.04 22.86
N ALA A 246 4.30 4.18 23.22
CA ALA A 246 4.95 5.09 22.28
C ALA A 246 6.04 4.38 21.44
N GLY A 247 5.95 4.44 20.11
CA GLY A 247 6.86 3.75 19.18
C GLY A 247 6.69 2.23 19.11
N ALA A 248 5.69 1.64 19.77
CA ALA A 248 5.50 0.19 19.83
C ALA A 248 4.55 -0.34 18.75
N VAL A 249 4.53 -1.67 18.62
CA VAL A 249 3.67 -2.44 17.71
C VAL A 249 2.74 -3.35 18.52
N ALA A 250 1.48 -3.47 18.10
CA ALA A 250 0.53 -4.46 18.59
C ALA A 250 -0.01 -5.32 17.45
N THR A 251 -0.02 -6.64 17.66
CA THR A 251 -0.55 -7.64 16.73
C THR A 251 -1.89 -8.17 17.25
N LEU A 252 -2.97 -7.88 16.53
CA LEU A 252 -4.33 -8.27 16.87
C LEU A 252 -4.75 -9.43 15.94
N LYS A 253 -4.80 -10.66 16.48
CA LYS A 253 -5.26 -11.87 15.76
C LYS A 253 -6.69 -12.21 16.21
N PRO A 254 -7.75 -11.87 15.45
CA PRO A 254 -9.12 -11.90 15.96
C PRO A 254 -9.55 -13.28 16.49
N GLN A 255 -9.23 -14.35 15.76
CA GLN A 255 -9.53 -15.74 16.14
C GLN A 255 -8.87 -16.12 17.48
N MET A 256 -7.64 -15.64 17.74
CA MET A 256 -6.95 -15.86 19.03
C MET A 256 -7.50 -14.99 20.16
N LEU A 257 -8.10 -13.84 19.84
CA LEU A 257 -8.78 -12.94 20.78
C LEU A 257 -10.22 -13.39 21.11
N GLY A 258 -10.68 -14.52 20.53
CA GLY A 258 -11.99 -15.12 20.78
C GLY A 258 -13.12 -14.59 19.88
N PHE A 259 -12.80 -13.84 18.84
CA PHE A 259 -13.75 -13.51 17.78
C PHE A 259 -14.14 -14.79 17.03
N ALA A 260 -15.36 -14.79 16.47
CA ALA A 260 -15.76 -15.84 15.54
C ALA A 260 -14.88 -15.78 14.28
N ASP A 261 -14.78 -16.90 13.58
CA ASP A 261 -14.22 -16.92 12.24
C ASP A 261 -15.05 -16.01 11.30
N GLN A 262 -14.34 -15.17 10.56
CA GLN A 262 -14.89 -14.19 9.62
C GLN A 262 -14.14 -14.17 8.28
N SER A 263 -13.21 -15.11 8.03
CA SER A 263 -12.47 -15.20 6.77
C SER A 263 -13.41 -15.24 5.56
N VAL A 264 -13.05 -14.55 4.49
CA VAL A 264 -13.76 -14.62 3.20
C VAL A 264 -13.50 -15.97 2.53
N ASP A 265 -14.53 -16.53 1.90
CA ASP A 265 -14.49 -17.78 1.13
C ASP A 265 -15.45 -17.61 -0.04
N GLY A 266 -14.88 -17.42 -1.23
CA GLY A 266 -15.60 -17.23 -2.47
C GLY A 266 -16.58 -16.04 -2.50
N THR A 267 -17.39 -16.01 -3.56
CA THR A 267 -18.38 -14.95 -3.77
C THR A 267 -19.44 -14.92 -2.68
N SER A 268 -19.56 -13.81 -1.96
CA SER A 268 -20.46 -13.70 -0.83
C SER A 268 -20.80 -12.23 -0.49
N LYS A 269 -21.99 -12.01 0.08
CA LYS A 269 -22.35 -10.79 0.81
C LYS A 269 -22.67 -11.18 2.25
N ALA A 270 -21.79 -10.83 3.17
CA ALA A 270 -21.88 -11.26 4.57
C ALA A 270 -21.20 -10.29 5.52
N THR A 271 -21.62 -10.30 6.78
CA THR A 271 -20.97 -9.56 7.86
C THR A 271 -19.63 -10.22 8.21
N ARG A 272 -18.53 -9.70 7.65
CA ARG A 272 -17.17 -10.29 7.82
C ARG A 272 -16.07 -9.27 8.19
N ALA A 273 -16.33 -7.97 8.12
CA ALA A 273 -15.30 -6.97 8.42
C ALA A 273 -14.99 -6.85 9.93
N TYR A 274 -13.79 -6.36 10.22
CA TYR A 274 -13.37 -5.89 11.55
C TYR A 274 -13.15 -4.37 11.51
N ARG A 275 -13.60 -3.67 12.55
CA ARG A 275 -13.40 -2.22 12.71
C ARG A 275 -12.39 -1.97 13.83
N VAL A 276 -11.32 -1.28 13.49
CA VAL A 276 -10.25 -0.85 14.40
C VAL A 276 -10.42 0.64 14.68
N VAL A 277 -10.42 1.03 15.95
CA VAL A 277 -10.45 2.44 16.38
C VAL A 277 -9.29 2.70 17.33
N ALA A 278 -8.59 3.83 17.15
CA ALA A 278 -7.55 4.32 18.05
C ALA A 278 -7.94 5.71 18.60
N ASP A 279 -7.45 6.09 19.78
CA ASP A 279 -7.69 7.41 20.39
C ASP A 279 -6.67 8.50 20.00
N ALA A 280 -5.63 8.11 19.24
CA ALA A 280 -4.76 9.00 18.48
C ALA A 280 -4.22 8.28 17.21
N PRO A 281 -3.67 9.00 16.21
CA PRO A 281 -3.30 8.41 14.93
C PRO A 281 -2.23 7.32 15.02
N VAL A 282 -2.54 6.17 14.44
CA VAL A 282 -1.64 5.01 14.29
C VAL A 282 -1.37 4.74 12.81
N VAL A 283 -0.58 3.72 12.52
CA VAL A 283 -0.54 3.04 11.22
C VAL A 283 -1.12 1.64 11.39
N ALA A 284 -1.91 1.16 10.43
CA ALA A 284 -2.43 -0.20 10.44
C ALA A 284 -2.12 -0.95 9.14
N TYR A 285 -1.88 -2.24 9.27
CA TYR A 285 -1.70 -3.20 8.18
C TYR A 285 -2.56 -4.44 8.46
N GLN A 286 -2.92 -5.18 7.43
CA GLN A 286 -3.45 -6.54 7.59
C GLN A 286 -2.55 -7.56 6.91
N PHE A 287 -2.55 -8.79 7.45
CA PHE A 287 -1.71 -9.90 7.03
C PHE A 287 -2.54 -11.17 7.01
N ASN A 288 -2.45 -11.91 5.91
CA ASN A 288 -3.29 -13.07 5.66
C ASN A 288 -2.44 -14.26 5.21
N PRO A 289 -1.88 -15.05 6.14
CA PRO A 289 -1.70 -14.77 7.57
C PRO A 289 -0.39 -13.98 7.86
N LEU A 290 -0.14 -13.64 9.14
CA LEU A 290 1.13 -13.01 9.58
C LEU A 290 2.23 -14.02 9.96
N ASP A 291 1.86 -15.13 10.60
CA ASP A 291 2.85 -16.14 10.99
C ASP A 291 3.30 -16.90 9.75
N ASN A 292 4.60 -16.97 9.51
CA ASN A 292 5.16 -17.56 8.28
C ASN A 292 5.61 -19.03 8.45
N VAL A 293 5.54 -19.57 9.66
CA VAL A 293 6.01 -20.94 9.98
C VAL A 293 4.89 -21.96 9.80
N GLY A 294 5.00 -22.81 8.77
CA GLY A 294 4.03 -23.86 8.48
C GLY A 294 2.85 -23.41 7.61
N VAL A 295 2.95 -22.21 7.04
CA VAL A 295 2.09 -21.70 5.95
C VAL A 295 2.91 -21.67 4.65
N PHE A 296 2.24 -21.39 3.54
CA PHE A 296 2.72 -21.67 2.17
C PHE A 296 2.11 -20.70 1.12
N SER A 297 1.46 -19.66 1.63
CA SER A 297 0.62 -18.69 0.91
C SER A 297 0.33 -17.57 1.89
N ASN A 298 0.84 -16.36 1.63
CA ASN A 298 0.49 -15.17 2.39
C ASN A 298 0.68 -13.90 1.55
N ASP A 299 -0.01 -12.83 1.93
CA ASP A 299 0.39 -11.46 1.57
C ASP A 299 -0.09 -10.47 2.65
N ALA A 300 0.13 -9.17 2.44
CA ALA A 300 -0.23 -8.14 3.41
C ALA A 300 -0.54 -6.78 2.77
N SER A 301 -1.67 -6.17 3.14
CA SER A 301 -2.11 -4.86 2.65
C SER A 301 -1.78 -3.70 3.60
N LEU A 302 -1.50 -2.52 3.04
CA LEU A 302 -1.58 -1.26 3.80
C LEU A 302 -3.06 -0.91 4.04
N LEU A 303 -3.50 -0.84 5.30
CA LEU A 303 -4.83 -0.33 5.60
C LEU A 303 -4.81 1.20 5.54
N ILE A 304 -5.65 1.79 4.70
CA ILE A 304 -5.85 3.24 4.66
C ILE A 304 -6.97 3.66 5.64
N PRO A 305 -6.91 4.85 6.27
CA PRO A 305 -7.95 5.29 7.20
C PRO A 305 -9.30 5.47 6.52
N ARG A 306 -10.40 5.20 7.24
CA ARG A 306 -11.78 5.47 6.79
C ARG A 306 -11.98 6.91 6.29
N THR A 307 -11.26 7.88 6.87
CA THR A 307 -11.29 9.30 6.49
C THR A 307 -10.68 9.59 5.12
N THR A 308 -10.01 8.62 4.51
CA THR A 308 -9.42 8.68 3.16
C THR A 308 -10.17 7.81 2.15
N PHE A 309 -11.20 7.08 2.57
CA PHE A 309 -12.06 6.30 1.67
C PHE A 309 -12.74 7.20 0.63
N ASP A 310 -12.99 6.64 -0.55
CA ASP A 310 -13.59 7.32 -1.71
C ASP A 310 -14.97 6.76 -2.07
N ASP A 311 -15.61 7.36 -3.07
CA ASP A 311 -16.83 6.84 -3.69
C ASP A 311 -16.63 6.23 -5.10
N GLU A 312 -15.42 6.27 -5.68
CA GLU A 312 -15.02 5.47 -6.87
C GLU A 312 -13.66 4.77 -6.67
N TYR A 313 -13.58 3.50 -7.11
CA TYR A 313 -12.39 2.67 -7.13
C TYR A 313 -12.35 1.77 -8.36
N TYR A 314 -11.15 1.33 -8.74
CA TYR A 314 -10.96 0.24 -9.71
C TYR A 314 -10.24 -0.93 -9.02
N ALA A 315 -10.68 -2.15 -9.29
CA ALA A 315 -9.96 -3.34 -8.83
C ALA A 315 -8.67 -3.57 -9.66
N LEU A 316 -7.60 -4.00 -9.00
CA LEU A 316 -6.37 -4.47 -9.60
C LEU A 316 -6.08 -5.88 -9.06
N THR A 317 -6.31 -6.90 -9.88
CA THR A 317 -6.24 -8.32 -9.49
C THR A 317 -5.16 -9.05 -10.28
N TRP A 318 -5.05 -10.37 -10.11
CA TRP A 318 -4.33 -11.24 -11.04
C TRP A 318 -5.27 -12.31 -11.64
N PRO A 319 -5.01 -12.81 -12.87
CA PRO A 319 -5.86 -13.83 -13.48
C PRO A 319 -6.05 -15.10 -12.63
N THR A 320 -7.25 -15.68 -12.70
CA THR A 320 -7.60 -16.95 -12.03
C THR A 320 -6.60 -18.07 -12.35
N LEU A 321 -6.16 -18.83 -11.35
CA LEU A 321 -5.22 -19.95 -11.51
C LEU A 321 -5.95 -21.30 -11.44
N GLY A 322 -5.73 -22.16 -12.42
CA GLY A 322 -6.34 -23.50 -12.48
C GLY A 322 -5.97 -24.37 -11.28
N ARG A 323 -6.95 -24.68 -10.40
CA ARG A 323 -6.75 -25.36 -9.10
C ARG A 323 -6.42 -26.84 -9.19
N ARG A 324 -6.58 -27.47 -10.37
CA ARG A 324 -6.40 -28.91 -10.57
C ARG A 324 -5.65 -29.23 -11.85
N THR A 325 -4.73 -30.19 -11.75
CA THR A 325 -4.17 -30.94 -12.88
C THR A 325 -4.22 -32.44 -12.57
N PRO A 326 -4.35 -33.32 -13.58
CA PRO A 326 -4.53 -33.05 -15.01
C PRO A 326 -5.99 -32.72 -15.40
N ALA A 327 -6.96 -32.92 -14.49
CA ALA A 327 -8.38 -32.72 -14.77
C ALA A 327 -8.87 -31.36 -14.23
N PRO A 328 -9.12 -30.35 -15.08
CA PRO A 328 -9.56 -29.03 -14.63
C PRO A 328 -10.91 -29.13 -13.90
N GLY A 329 -11.04 -28.32 -12.84
CA GLY A 329 -12.28 -28.19 -12.08
C GLY A 329 -13.23 -27.14 -12.64
N ASN A 330 -14.35 -26.95 -11.94
CA ASN A 330 -15.15 -25.74 -12.13
C ASN A 330 -14.71 -24.60 -11.17
N HIS A 331 -13.89 -24.89 -10.15
CA HIS A 331 -13.46 -23.94 -9.12
C HIS A 331 -11.95 -23.77 -9.12
N ASP A 332 -11.51 -22.86 -10.00
CA ASP A 332 -10.16 -22.32 -10.05
C ASP A 332 -9.93 -21.32 -8.91
N TYR A 333 -8.66 -21.15 -8.52
CA TYR A 333 -8.24 -20.12 -7.58
C TYR A 333 -8.58 -18.74 -8.14
N SER A 334 -9.41 -17.99 -7.42
CA SER A 334 -10.12 -16.87 -8.00
C SER A 334 -9.43 -15.53 -7.76
N GLY A 335 -9.19 -14.74 -8.82
CA GLY A 335 -8.98 -13.30 -8.69
C GLY A 335 -10.25 -12.67 -8.13
N TYR A 336 -10.14 -11.76 -7.17
CA TYR A 336 -11.31 -11.25 -6.43
C TYR A 336 -11.27 -9.74 -6.22
N LEU A 337 -12.45 -9.15 -6.00
CA LEU A 337 -12.59 -7.80 -5.47
C LEU A 337 -13.54 -7.81 -4.27
N THR A 338 -13.16 -7.10 -3.22
CA THR A 338 -13.82 -7.19 -1.91
C THR A 338 -14.13 -5.80 -1.37
N VAL A 339 -15.42 -5.46 -1.30
CA VAL A 339 -15.91 -4.16 -0.82
C VAL A 339 -16.26 -4.25 0.67
N VAL A 340 -15.80 -3.29 1.46
CA VAL A 340 -16.17 -3.13 2.89
C VAL A 340 -16.94 -1.82 3.12
N ALA A 341 -18.14 -1.94 3.67
CA ALA A 341 -18.96 -0.80 4.06
C ALA A 341 -18.80 -0.48 5.56
N TRP A 342 -18.48 0.77 5.87
CA TRP A 342 -18.31 1.26 7.25
C TRP A 342 -19.59 1.84 7.85
N GLU A 343 -20.54 2.27 7.01
CA GLU A 343 -21.85 2.78 7.42
C GLU A 343 -23.01 2.02 6.75
N ALA A 344 -24.20 2.10 7.35
CA ALA A 344 -25.40 1.44 6.84
C ALA A 344 -25.97 2.13 5.59
N ASP A 345 -26.77 1.40 4.81
CA ASP A 345 -27.39 1.85 3.56
C ASP A 345 -26.38 2.36 2.51
N THR A 346 -25.17 1.80 2.52
CA THR A 346 -24.14 2.07 1.49
C THR A 346 -24.54 1.36 0.20
N GLN A 347 -24.70 2.09 -0.90
CA GLN A 347 -25.16 1.51 -2.18
C GLN A 347 -24.03 1.49 -3.20
N ILE A 348 -23.58 0.29 -3.57
CA ILE A 348 -22.40 0.07 -4.40
C ILE A 348 -22.80 -0.55 -5.73
N GLU A 349 -22.43 0.08 -6.84
CA GLU A 349 -22.51 -0.49 -8.19
C GLU A 349 -21.15 -1.07 -8.60
N VAL A 350 -21.13 -2.35 -8.99
CA VAL A 350 -19.96 -3.03 -9.55
C VAL A 350 -20.19 -3.28 -11.04
N THR A 351 -19.22 -2.93 -11.88
CA THR A 351 -19.16 -3.30 -13.30
C THR A 351 -17.92 -4.16 -13.55
N PRO A 352 -18.03 -5.50 -13.50
CA PRO A 352 -16.87 -6.39 -13.53
C PRO A 352 -16.36 -6.63 -14.95
N ARG A 353 -15.04 -6.83 -15.12
CA ARG A 353 -14.39 -7.00 -16.44
C ARG A 353 -14.39 -8.44 -16.95
N THR A 354 -14.48 -9.41 -16.05
CA THR A 354 -14.73 -10.83 -16.32
C THR A 354 -16.01 -11.25 -15.59
N PRO A 355 -16.70 -12.34 -15.96
CA PRO A 355 -17.86 -12.81 -15.19
C PRO A 355 -17.46 -13.17 -13.76
N THR A 356 -18.37 -12.97 -12.81
CA THR A 356 -18.18 -13.38 -11.40
C THR A 356 -19.01 -14.62 -11.08
N ARG A 357 -18.56 -15.40 -10.10
CA ARG A 357 -19.27 -16.59 -9.63
C ARG A 357 -20.57 -16.20 -8.91
N ALA A 358 -21.52 -17.13 -8.80
CA ALA A 358 -22.62 -17.00 -7.85
C ALA A 358 -22.17 -17.53 -6.47
N GLY A 359 -22.80 -17.05 -5.39
CA GLY A 359 -22.51 -17.53 -4.05
C GLY A 359 -23.46 -16.97 -2.99
N THR A 360 -22.99 -16.88 -1.75
CA THR A 360 -23.86 -16.63 -0.59
C THR A 360 -24.43 -15.20 -0.62
N GLY A 361 -25.72 -15.08 -0.95
CA GLY A 361 -26.41 -13.79 -1.06
C GLY A 361 -26.12 -13.00 -2.36
N VAL A 362 -25.41 -13.61 -3.33
CA VAL A 362 -24.92 -12.93 -4.54
C VAL A 362 -25.14 -13.81 -5.78
N ALA A 363 -25.77 -13.25 -6.82
CA ALA A 363 -25.92 -13.90 -8.12
C ALA A 363 -24.65 -13.73 -8.97
N ALA A 364 -24.40 -14.65 -9.91
CA ALA A 364 -23.32 -14.52 -10.89
C ALA A 364 -23.55 -13.28 -11.77
N ILE A 365 -22.52 -12.45 -11.93
CA ILE A 365 -22.57 -11.22 -12.73
C ILE A 365 -21.89 -11.47 -14.07
N ALA A 366 -22.50 -11.04 -15.17
CA ALA A 366 -21.86 -11.10 -16.48
C ALA A 366 -20.88 -9.91 -16.68
N ALA A 367 -19.77 -10.15 -17.37
CA ALA A 367 -18.79 -9.10 -17.69
C ALA A 367 -19.47 -7.88 -18.35
N GLY A 368 -19.08 -6.68 -17.92
CA GLY A 368 -19.61 -5.41 -18.39
C GLY A 368 -21.05 -5.10 -17.96
N THR A 369 -21.64 -5.87 -17.03
CA THR A 369 -23.01 -5.64 -16.54
C THR A 369 -22.98 -4.94 -15.17
N PRO A 370 -23.38 -3.66 -15.06
CA PRO A 370 -23.47 -2.96 -13.79
C PRO A 370 -24.49 -3.64 -12.87
N THR A 371 -24.10 -3.92 -11.62
CA THR A 371 -24.94 -4.57 -10.62
C THR A 371 -24.83 -3.83 -9.29
N THR A 372 -25.97 -3.37 -8.76
CA THR A 372 -26.03 -2.60 -7.51
C THR A 372 -26.32 -3.50 -6.31
N PHE A 373 -25.58 -3.30 -5.22
CA PHE A 373 -25.75 -3.94 -3.93
C PHE A 373 -26.00 -2.88 -2.84
N THR A 374 -26.74 -3.25 -1.80
CA THR A 374 -26.84 -2.44 -0.57
C THR A 374 -26.12 -3.17 0.56
N LEU A 375 -25.28 -2.44 1.29
CA LEU A 375 -24.45 -2.93 2.38
C LEU A 375 -24.77 -2.17 3.68
N GLY A 376 -24.93 -2.93 4.76
CA GLY A 376 -24.86 -2.44 6.13
C GLY A 376 -23.41 -2.20 6.57
N ALA A 377 -23.21 -1.46 7.65
CA ALA A 377 -21.92 -1.40 8.32
C ALA A 377 -21.44 -2.82 8.69
N TYR A 378 -20.15 -3.09 8.53
CA TYR A 378 -19.52 -4.42 8.66
C TYR A 378 -19.92 -5.47 7.60
N GLU A 379 -20.86 -5.19 6.68
CA GLU A 379 -21.04 -6.07 5.53
C GLU A 379 -19.88 -5.94 4.53
N VAL A 380 -19.44 -7.10 4.08
CA VAL A 380 -18.43 -7.30 3.05
C VAL A 380 -19.11 -7.94 1.84
N LEU A 381 -18.78 -7.44 0.65
CA LEU A 381 -19.14 -8.05 -0.63
C LEU A 381 -17.86 -8.53 -1.32
N ASN A 382 -17.62 -9.83 -1.33
CA ASN A 382 -16.59 -10.46 -2.16
C ASN A 382 -17.19 -10.92 -3.50
N LEU A 383 -16.50 -10.63 -4.60
CA LEU A 383 -16.83 -11.10 -5.94
C LEU A 383 -15.63 -11.82 -6.55
N ALA A 384 -15.75 -13.14 -6.67
CA ALA A 384 -14.73 -14.03 -7.22
C ALA A 384 -14.89 -14.16 -8.74
N ALA A 385 -13.78 -14.00 -9.47
CA ALA A 385 -13.72 -14.13 -10.92
C ALA A 385 -13.99 -15.56 -11.40
N VAL A 386 -14.49 -15.66 -12.63
CA VAL A 386 -14.54 -16.91 -13.40
C VAL A 386 -13.99 -16.64 -14.81
N ALA A 387 -13.29 -17.62 -15.38
CA ALA A 387 -12.85 -17.57 -16.76
C ALA A 387 -14.06 -17.42 -17.73
N PRO A 388 -14.05 -16.46 -18.68
CA PRO A 388 -15.10 -16.36 -19.68
C PRO A 388 -15.21 -17.64 -20.52
N ALA A 389 -16.41 -17.96 -21.01
CA ALA A 389 -16.63 -19.15 -21.83
C ALA A 389 -15.72 -19.16 -23.08
N GLY A 390 -14.84 -20.16 -23.17
CA GLY A 390 -13.83 -20.28 -24.24
C GLY A 390 -12.48 -19.60 -23.94
N GLN A 391 -12.28 -19.06 -22.74
CA GLN A 391 -10.99 -18.59 -22.22
C GLN A 391 -10.47 -19.53 -21.12
N VAL A 392 -9.18 -19.41 -20.78
CA VAL A 392 -8.51 -20.26 -19.78
C VAL A 392 -8.48 -19.60 -18.40
N THR A 393 -8.56 -18.26 -18.35
CA THR A 393 -8.52 -17.49 -17.10
C THR A 393 -9.49 -16.31 -17.16
N GLY A 394 -9.87 -15.77 -16.00
CA GLY A 394 -10.58 -14.50 -15.87
C GLY A 394 -9.76 -13.51 -15.04
N ASP A 395 -9.84 -12.21 -15.34
CA ASP A 395 -9.14 -11.14 -14.63
C ASP A 395 -10.12 -10.00 -14.35
N LEU A 396 -10.22 -9.55 -13.09
CA LEU A 396 -11.07 -8.44 -12.68
C LEU A 396 -10.38 -7.08 -12.77
N THR A 397 -9.12 -7.01 -13.21
CA THR A 397 -8.37 -5.75 -13.32
C THR A 397 -9.08 -4.72 -14.20
N GLY A 398 -9.29 -3.53 -13.64
CA GLY A 398 -10.06 -2.45 -14.26
C GLY A 398 -11.59 -2.60 -14.14
N SER A 399 -12.07 -3.46 -13.23
CA SER A 399 -13.48 -3.48 -12.81
C SER A 399 -13.78 -2.23 -11.99
N LEU A 400 -14.79 -1.49 -12.43
CA LEU A 400 -15.24 -0.27 -11.77
C LEU A 400 -16.15 -0.64 -10.58
N VAL A 401 -15.87 -0.05 -9.43
CA VAL A 401 -16.69 -0.12 -8.22
C VAL A 401 -16.96 1.30 -7.76
N ARG A 402 -18.24 1.68 -7.60
CA ARG A 402 -18.60 3.05 -7.20
C ARG A 402 -19.84 3.12 -6.35
N SER A 403 -19.95 4.19 -5.57
CA SER A 403 -21.15 4.52 -4.80
C SER A 403 -22.21 5.12 -5.72
N VAL A 404 -23.47 4.72 -5.54
CA VAL A 404 -24.62 5.37 -6.21
C VAL A 404 -25.39 6.31 -5.29
N ASN A 405 -24.96 6.45 -4.03
CA ASN A 405 -25.53 7.38 -3.06
C ASN A 405 -24.50 8.28 -2.33
N GLY A 406 -23.29 8.42 -2.87
CA GLY A 406 -22.25 9.33 -2.36
C GLY A 406 -21.65 8.94 -1.00
N LYS A 407 -21.84 7.68 -0.58
CA LYS A 407 -21.23 7.10 0.62
C LYS A 407 -19.90 6.44 0.28
N THR A 408 -18.87 6.71 1.07
CA THR A 408 -17.53 6.17 0.83
C THR A 408 -17.38 4.75 1.35
N PHE A 409 -16.45 3.98 0.78
CA PHE A 409 -16.21 2.57 1.13
C PHE A 409 -14.74 2.19 0.96
N GLY A 410 -14.34 1.05 1.52
CA GLY A 410 -13.03 0.46 1.24
C GLY A 410 -13.14 -0.61 0.15
N LEU A 411 -12.15 -0.67 -0.74
CA LEU A 411 -12.00 -1.77 -1.71
C LEU A 411 -10.65 -2.48 -1.48
N PHE A 412 -10.67 -3.79 -1.37
CA PHE A 412 -9.51 -4.66 -1.55
C PHE A 412 -9.60 -5.36 -2.90
N ALA A 413 -8.46 -5.70 -3.49
CA ALA A 413 -8.38 -6.56 -4.66
C ALA A 413 -7.18 -7.50 -4.53
N GLY A 414 -7.31 -8.70 -5.11
CA GLY A 414 -6.34 -9.76 -4.91
C GLY A 414 -6.66 -11.03 -5.69
N THR A 415 -6.04 -12.13 -5.31
CA THR A 415 -6.28 -13.47 -5.88
C THR A 415 -6.05 -14.56 -4.82
N GLU A 416 -6.98 -15.52 -4.71
CA GLU A 416 -7.01 -16.63 -3.72
C GLU A 416 -5.70 -17.43 -3.66
N ALA A 417 -5.10 -17.68 -4.83
CA ALA A 417 -3.75 -18.21 -4.99
C ALA A 417 -3.21 -17.94 -6.41
N THR A 418 -1.93 -17.61 -6.55
CA THR A 418 -1.29 -17.44 -7.85
C THR A 418 0.19 -17.81 -7.91
N GLY A 419 0.71 -17.99 -9.12
CA GLY A 419 2.12 -18.26 -9.38
C GLY A 419 2.62 -17.39 -10.53
N ILE A 420 3.33 -16.31 -10.22
CA ILE A 420 3.83 -15.33 -11.20
C ILE A 420 5.20 -15.79 -11.69
N ARG A 421 5.20 -16.52 -12.82
CA ARG A 421 6.39 -17.24 -13.33
C ARG A 421 7.38 -16.32 -14.06
N HIS A 422 8.60 -16.82 -14.25
CA HIS A 422 9.54 -16.26 -15.22
C HIS A 422 9.35 -16.95 -16.58
N ASP A 423 9.24 -16.17 -17.66
CA ASP A 423 9.04 -16.66 -19.04
C ASP A 423 10.27 -17.39 -19.61
N THR A 424 11.43 -17.25 -18.96
CA THR A 424 12.63 -18.08 -19.21
C THR A 424 13.12 -18.63 -17.87
N PRO A 425 13.08 -19.96 -17.64
CA PRO A 425 13.62 -20.56 -16.42
C PRO A 425 15.16 -20.46 -16.41
N PRO A 426 15.81 -20.50 -15.24
CA PRO A 426 17.26 -20.50 -15.13
C PRO A 426 17.91 -21.63 -15.96
N PRO A 427 19.03 -21.38 -16.68
CA PRO A 427 19.66 -22.38 -17.53
C PRO A 427 20.02 -23.68 -16.79
N GLY A 428 19.33 -24.76 -17.14
CA GLY A 428 19.48 -26.08 -16.51
C GLY A 428 18.20 -26.60 -15.83
N LEU A 429 17.21 -25.75 -15.56
CA LEU A 429 15.93 -26.15 -14.97
C LEU A 429 14.84 -26.26 -16.04
N ILE A 430 14.18 -27.42 -16.12
CA ILE A 430 13.02 -27.67 -16.99
C ILE A 430 11.99 -28.44 -16.17
N PHE A 431 10.96 -27.76 -15.66
CA PHE A 431 9.92 -28.39 -14.84
C PHE A 431 8.51 -28.18 -15.41
N PRO A 432 7.79 -29.26 -15.77
CA PRO A 432 6.37 -29.19 -16.10
C PRO A 432 5.55 -29.07 -14.81
N GLN A 433 5.32 -27.81 -14.39
CA GLN A 433 4.51 -27.38 -13.23
C GLN A 433 4.85 -28.11 -11.91
N GLY A 434 5.61 -27.44 -11.04
CA GLY A 434 5.89 -27.92 -9.68
C GLY A 434 4.61 -28.20 -8.87
N PRO A 435 4.61 -29.20 -7.97
CA PRO A 435 3.39 -29.73 -7.34
C PRO A 435 2.87 -28.92 -6.14
N CYS A 436 3.60 -27.89 -5.72
CA CYS A 436 3.21 -26.87 -4.74
C CYS A 436 4.18 -25.67 -4.90
N CYS A 437 3.83 -24.44 -4.55
CA CYS A 437 2.52 -23.97 -4.10
C CYS A 437 2.08 -22.77 -4.97
N ALA A 438 1.01 -22.09 -4.59
CA ALA A 438 0.58 -20.83 -5.18
C ALA A 438 0.12 -19.90 -4.05
N ASP A 439 0.57 -18.65 -4.10
CA ASP A 439 0.39 -17.70 -3.00
C ASP A 439 -0.79 -16.77 -3.28
N HIS A 440 -1.61 -16.60 -2.25
CA HIS A 440 -2.53 -15.49 -2.11
C HIS A 440 -1.82 -14.15 -2.31
N ILE A 441 -2.50 -13.20 -2.94
CA ILE A 441 -2.05 -11.80 -2.97
C ILE A 441 -3.22 -10.89 -2.57
N GLU A 442 -2.96 -9.88 -1.74
CA GLU A 442 -3.96 -8.91 -1.27
C GLU A 442 -3.40 -7.50 -1.14
N GLU A 443 -4.12 -6.50 -1.65
CA GLU A 443 -3.79 -5.10 -1.40
C GLU A 443 -5.06 -4.25 -1.28
N MET A 444 -5.00 -3.21 -0.44
CA MET A 444 -6.10 -2.26 -0.30
C MET A 444 -5.98 -1.23 -1.41
N MET A 445 -6.99 -1.17 -2.28
CA MET A 445 -6.94 -0.30 -3.45
C MET A 445 -6.93 1.16 -3.02
N PHE A 446 -6.03 1.96 -3.60
CA PHE A 446 -6.03 3.40 -3.35
C PHE A 446 -7.22 4.09 -4.07
N PRO A 447 -7.89 5.05 -3.41
CA PRO A 447 -8.95 5.91 -3.95
C PRO A 447 -8.69 6.36 -5.39
N ALA A 448 -9.70 6.31 -6.28
CA ALA A 448 -9.54 6.82 -7.64
C ALA A 448 -9.16 8.32 -7.66
N SER A 449 -9.57 9.09 -6.65
CA SER A 449 -9.18 10.49 -6.50
C SER A 449 -7.71 10.71 -6.10
N THR A 450 -7.00 9.71 -5.55
CA THR A 450 -5.61 9.86 -5.07
C THR A 450 -4.54 9.39 -6.07
N TRP A 451 -4.93 8.98 -7.28
CA TRP A 451 -4.00 8.46 -8.30
C TRP A 451 -3.12 9.56 -8.90
N GLY A 452 -1.83 9.25 -9.12
CA GLY A 452 -0.83 10.19 -9.66
C GLY A 452 -0.47 9.95 -11.13
N LYS A 453 0.43 10.76 -11.65
CA LYS A 453 0.96 10.69 -13.02
C LYS A 453 2.43 10.28 -13.09
N VAL A 454 3.21 10.43 -12.01
CA VAL A 454 4.64 10.11 -11.99
C VAL A 454 4.95 9.10 -10.88
N PHE A 455 5.61 8.00 -11.21
CA PHE A 455 6.02 6.97 -10.25
C PHE A 455 7.50 6.65 -10.46
N ALA A 456 8.30 6.72 -9.40
CA ALA A 456 9.72 6.37 -9.47
C ALA A 456 9.91 5.02 -8.73
N VAL A 457 9.67 3.94 -9.48
CA VAL A 457 9.56 2.58 -8.96
C VAL A 457 10.95 2.00 -8.70
N ALA A 458 11.25 1.78 -7.42
CA ALA A 458 12.36 0.95 -7.00
C ALA A 458 11.99 -0.52 -7.21
N ARG A 459 12.74 -1.26 -8.04
CA ARG A 459 12.56 -2.71 -8.18
C ARG A 459 12.78 -3.46 -6.85
N SER A 460 12.26 -4.67 -6.72
CA SER A 460 12.44 -5.53 -5.56
C SER A 460 13.92 -5.84 -5.27
N GLN A 461 14.20 -6.32 -4.05
CA GLN A 461 15.50 -6.89 -3.72
C GLN A 461 15.68 -8.24 -4.43
N VAL A 462 16.82 -8.44 -5.10
CA VAL A 462 17.15 -9.71 -5.78
C VAL A 462 17.32 -10.82 -4.73
N ARG A 463 16.63 -11.94 -4.96
CA ARG A 463 16.61 -13.16 -4.13
C ARG A 463 17.48 -14.27 -4.76
N LEU A 464 17.64 -14.27 -6.09
CA LEU A 464 18.44 -15.25 -6.84
C LEU A 464 19.92 -14.83 -7.02
N PRO A 465 20.90 -15.75 -6.84
CA PRO A 465 22.32 -15.43 -6.90
C PRO A 465 22.88 -15.27 -8.32
N THR A 466 22.14 -15.71 -9.35
CA THR A 466 22.62 -15.80 -10.75
C THR A 466 21.67 -15.15 -11.77
N VAL A 467 20.51 -14.65 -11.33
CA VAL A 467 19.47 -14.05 -12.17
C VAL A 467 19.01 -12.76 -11.50
N THR A 468 19.05 -11.63 -12.20
CA THR A 468 18.30 -10.45 -11.75
C THR A 468 16.84 -10.70 -12.08
N GLU A 469 16.03 -10.99 -11.07
CA GLU A 469 14.58 -11.08 -11.22
C GLU A 469 14.02 -9.74 -11.71
N PRO A 470 13.14 -9.73 -12.71
CA PRO A 470 12.35 -8.56 -13.04
C PRO A 470 11.02 -8.59 -12.27
N ASP A 471 10.60 -7.44 -11.75
CA ASP A 471 9.25 -7.31 -11.20
C ASP A 471 8.24 -7.22 -12.34
N VAL A 472 7.04 -7.76 -12.15
CA VAL A 472 5.92 -7.46 -13.04
C VAL A 472 5.27 -6.17 -12.57
N VAL A 473 4.96 -5.27 -13.49
CA VAL A 473 4.23 -4.03 -13.20
C VAL A 473 2.97 -3.97 -14.06
N ARG A 474 1.84 -3.69 -13.43
CA ARG A 474 0.57 -3.37 -14.09
C ARG A 474 0.27 -1.89 -13.92
N ILE A 475 0.05 -1.18 -15.03
CA ILE A 475 -0.33 0.24 -15.04
C ILE A 475 -1.75 0.36 -15.59
N LEU A 476 -2.68 0.81 -14.74
CA LEU A 476 -4.13 0.84 -14.96
C LEU A 476 -4.61 2.29 -15.09
N ALA A 477 -5.32 2.62 -16.17
CA ALA A 477 -5.79 3.99 -16.43
C ALA A 477 -7.27 4.19 -16.06
N GLN A 478 -7.58 5.35 -15.46
CA GLN A 478 -8.97 5.79 -15.22
C GLN A 478 -9.55 6.65 -16.35
N LYS A 479 -8.70 7.28 -17.19
CA LYS A 479 -9.14 8.20 -18.26
C LYS A 479 -8.90 7.64 -19.66
N ALA A 480 -9.63 8.18 -20.63
CA ALA A 480 -9.52 7.81 -22.04
C ALA A 480 -8.36 8.55 -22.74
N GLY A 481 -7.57 7.82 -23.51
CA GLY A 481 -6.44 8.39 -24.25
C GLY A 481 -5.14 8.45 -23.46
N THR A 482 -5.10 7.87 -22.25
CA THR A 482 -3.91 7.83 -21.39
C THR A 482 -2.75 7.16 -22.11
N THR A 483 -1.60 7.81 -22.11
CA THR A 483 -0.34 7.30 -22.65
C THR A 483 0.69 7.21 -21.54
N VAL A 484 1.55 6.20 -21.60
CA VAL A 484 2.52 5.88 -20.54
C VAL A 484 3.92 5.76 -21.15
N VAL A 485 4.90 6.41 -20.53
CA VAL A 485 6.34 6.32 -20.82
C VAL A 485 7.04 5.66 -19.64
N ILE A 486 8.02 4.80 -19.90
CA ILE A 486 8.75 4.03 -18.89
C ILE A 486 10.26 4.17 -19.19
N ASP A 487 11.04 4.72 -18.27
CA ASP A 487 12.49 4.99 -18.42
C ASP A 487 13.31 4.44 -17.24
N PRO A 488 14.21 3.47 -17.45
CA PRO A 488 14.54 2.82 -18.71
C PRO A 488 13.39 1.94 -19.22
N ALA A 489 13.40 1.68 -20.52
CA ALA A 489 12.41 0.82 -21.17
C ALA A 489 12.33 -0.58 -20.50
N PRO A 490 11.13 -1.17 -20.38
CA PRO A 490 10.94 -2.45 -19.70
C PRO A 490 11.65 -3.60 -20.43
N ALA A 491 12.00 -4.64 -19.68
CA ALA A 491 12.62 -5.85 -20.21
C ALA A 491 11.63 -6.67 -21.07
N MET A 492 10.35 -6.67 -20.70
CA MET A 492 9.26 -7.30 -21.46
C MET A 492 7.97 -6.47 -21.39
N GLY A 493 7.07 -6.67 -22.36
CA GLY A 493 5.82 -5.93 -22.48
C GLY A 493 5.98 -4.51 -23.02
N SER A 494 4.86 -3.81 -23.18
CA SER A 494 4.82 -2.38 -23.53
C SER A 494 3.43 -1.80 -23.22
N CYS A 495 3.34 -0.47 -23.12
CA CYS A 495 2.06 0.23 -22.94
C CYS A 495 1.63 0.91 -24.24
N GLY A 496 0.42 0.58 -24.70
CA GLY A 496 -0.27 1.35 -25.74
C GLY A 496 -1.00 2.57 -25.17
N THR A 497 -1.88 3.16 -25.95
CA THR A 497 -2.89 4.10 -25.44
C THR A 497 -3.96 3.32 -24.67
N LEU A 498 -4.25 3.73 -23.44
CA LEU A 498 -5.21 3.10 -22.54
C LEU A 498 -6.52 3.91 -22.44
N GLY A 499 -7.63 3.20 -22.25
CA GLY A 499 -8.93 3.73 -21.83
C GLY A 499 -9.24 3.48 -20.34
N PRO A 500 -10.40 3.94 -19.85
CA PRO A 500 -10.85 3.68 -18.48
C PRO A 500 -10.94 2.18 -18.17
N GLY A 501 -10.37 1.78 -17.04
CA GLY A 501 -10.24 0.38 -16.64
C GLY A 501 -9.39 -0.47 -17.61
N GLN A 502 -8.58 0.13 -18.48
CA GLN A 502 -7.61 -0.62 -19.29
C GLN A 502 -6.22 -0.50 -18.68
N PHE A 503 -5.45 -1.59 -18.76
CA PHE A 503 -4.10 -1.66 -18.23
C PHE A 503 -3.11 -2.19 -19.27
N CYS A 504 -1.84 -1.86 -19.08
CA CYS A 504 -0.72 -2.60 -19.66
C CYS A 504 0.00 -3.39 -18.56
N GLN A 505 0.64 -4.49 -18.96
CA GLN A 505 1.53 -5.26 -18.11
C GLN A 505 2.94 -5.27 -18.73
N VAL A 506 3.96 -5.01 -17.92
CA VAL A 506 5.36 -4.95 -18.32
C VAL A 506 6.24 -5.64 -17.27
N GLU A 507 7.50 -5.91 -17.60
CA GLU A 507 8.49 -6.42 -16.65
C GLU A 507 9.69 -5.47 -16.54
N ILE A 508 10.10 -5.13 -15.32
CA ILE A 508 11.17 -4.15 -15.06
C ILE A 508 12.39 -4.85 -14.42
N ALA A 509 13.54 -4.79 -15.10
CA ALA A 509 14.81 -5.35 -14.61
C ALA A 509 15.71 -4.31 -13.91
N GLN A 510 15.25 -3.05 -13.85
CA GLN A 510 15.98 -1.88 -13.34
C GLN A 510 15.00 -0.92 -12.66
N ASP A 511 15.54 0.00 -11.86
CA ASP A 511 14.77 1.11 -11.28
C ASP A 511 14.27 2.03 -12.40
N THR A 512 12.98 2.36 -12.39
CA THR A 512 12.32 2.99 -13.53
C THR A 512 11.39 4.13 -13.12
N VAL A 513 11.33 5.17 -13.96
CA VAL A 513 10.30 6.20 -13.87
C VAL A 513 9.20 5.88 -14.86
N ILE A 514 7.98 5.71 -14.34
CA ILE A 514 6.74 5.63 -15.11
C ILE A 514 6.13 7.02 -15.12
N THR A 515 5.85 7.55 -16.30
CA THR A 515 5.20 8.85 -16.50
C THR A 515 3.97 8.68 -17.39
N ALA A 516 2.80 9.01 -16.87
CA ALA A 516 1.53 8.96 -17.58
C ALA A 516 1.00 10.36 -17.94
N SER A 517 0.30 10.50 -19.05
CA SER A 517 -0.31 11.77 -19.46
C SER A 517 -1.57 12.12 -18.66
N GLU A 518 -2.31 11.11 -18.21
CA GLU A 518 -3.42 11.21 -17.26
C GLU A 518 -3.20 10.24 -16.08
N PRO A 519 -3.91 10.38 -14.93
CA PRO A 519 -3.60 9.60 -13.75
C PRO A 519 -3.82 8.09 -13.94
N VAL A 520 -3.01 7.31 -13.24
CA VAL A 520 -2.98 5.84 -13.30
C VAL A 520 -2.77 5.24 -11.91
N LEU A 521 -3.19 4.00 -11.74
CA LEU A 521 -2.74 3.14 -10.66
C LEU A 521 -1.59 2.28 -11.15
N VAL A 522 -0.58 2.06 -10.31
CA VAL A 522 0.57 1.21 -10.61
C VAL A 522 0.68 0.15 -9.51
N GLY A 523 0.50 -1.12 -9.88
CA GLY A 523 0.79 -2.26 -9.00
C GLY A 523 2.11 -2.92 -9.40
N GLN A 524 2.95 -3.16 -8.40
CA GLN A 524 4.21 -3.88 -8.50
C GLN A 524 4.03 -5.28 -7.90
N TYR A 525 4.49 -6.31 -8.61
CA TYR A 525 4.31 -7.71 -8.25
C TYR A 525 5.65 -8.43 -8.22
N LEU A 526 5.88 -9.19 -7.15
CA LEU A 526 6.97 -10.15 -7.09
C LEU A 526 6.69 -11.38 -7.96
N LYS A 527 7.75 -12.03 -8.43
CA LYS A 527 7.68 -13.35 -9.09
C LYS A 527 7.88 -14.49 -8.11
N SER A 528 7.36 -15.67 -8.43
CA SER A 528 7.73 -16.93 -7.77
C SER A 528 9.22 -17.22 -7.98
N VAL A 529 9.98 -17.42 -6.90
CA VAL A 529 11.36 -17.96 -7.01
C VAL A 529 11.48 -19.42 -6.57
N ILE A 530 10.44 -20.06 -6.05
CA ILE A 530 10.49 -21.50 -5.78
C ILE A 530 10.33 -22.31 -7.07
N TRP A 531 11.45 -22.87 -7.52
CA TRP A 531 11.56 -23.76 -8.69
C TRP A 531 11.77 -25.22 -8.28
N GLN A 532 11.08 -25.72 -7.25
CA GLN A 532 11.29 -27.08 -6.76
C GLN A 532 10.93 -28.15 -7.79
N ASP A 533 11.87 -29.07 -8.03
CA ASP A 533 11.51 -30.47 -8.19
C ASP A 533 11.28 -31.13 -6.83
N PHE A 534 10.51 -32.22 -6.82
CA PHE A 534 10.23 -33.03 -5.63
C PHE A 534 11.46 -33.84 -5.14
N LEU A 535 12.66 -33.45 -5.58
CA LEU A 535 13.97 -33.96 -5.16
C LEU A 535 14.76 -32.91 -4.36
N GLY A 536 14.23 -31.69 -4.18
CA GLY A 536 14.72 -30.72 -3.21
C GLY A 536 15.77 -29.75 -3.73
N THR A 537 15.78 -29.41 -5.02
CA THR A 537 16.67 -28.37 -5.56
C THR A 537 16.03 -26.97 -5.51
N THR A 538 15.86 -26.41 -4.32
CA THR A 538 15.48 -25.00 -4.14
C THR A 538 16.55 -24.06 -4.66
N ALA A 539 16.15 -23.03 -5.43
CA ALA A 539 17.01 -21.96 -5.89
C ALA A 539 16.26 -20.63 -5.68
N GLY A 540 16.45 -20.00 -4.52
CA GLY A 540 15.69 -18.83 -4.06
C GLY A 540 14.74 -19.15 -2.90
N SER A 541 14.17 -18.10 -2.31
CA SER A 541 13.14 -18.14 -1.27
C SER A 541 12.21 -16.95 -1.47
N GLY A 542 10.90 -17.17 -1.31
CA GLY A 542 9.86 -16.18 -1.55
C GLY A 542 9.07 -16.41 -2.84
N ASP A 543 7.85 -15.89 -2.85
CA ASP A 543 6.85 -16.14 -3.88
C ASP A 543 6.09 -14.84 -4.24
N PRO A 544 4.98 -14.86 -5.01
CA PRO A 544 4.28 -13.64 -5.42
C PRO A 544 3.71 -12.84 -4.26
N SER A 545 3.65 -11.52 -4.44
CA SER A 545 3.04 -10.56 -3.51
C SER A 545 2.85 -9.23 -4.26
N LEU A 546 1.85 -8.44 -3.85
CA LEU A 546 1.38 -7.22 -4.52
C LEU A 546 1.47 -5.98 -3.62
N SER A 547 2.22 -4.97 -4.05
CA SER A 547 2.14 -3.61 -3.51
C SER A 547 1.65 -2.64 -4.56
N LEU A 548 0.83 -1.66 -4.15
CA LEU A 548 0.67 -0.44 -4.94
C LEU A 548 1.95 0.41 -4.85
N ALA A 549 2.41 0.94 -5.98
CA ALA A 549 3.52 1.87 -6.02
C ALA A 549 3.02 3.28 -5.68
N VAL A 550 3.72 3.97 -4.76
CA VAL A 550 3.36 5.33 -4.36
C VAL A 550 3.73 6.33 -5.47
N PRO A 551 2.80 7.16 -5.97
CA PRO A 551 3.14 8.23 -6.91
C PRO A 551 3.97 9.32 -6.23
N VAL A 552 4.83 9.98 -7.00
CA VAL A 552 5.71 11.07 -6.55
C VAL A 552 4.89 12.24 -6.00
N GLU A 553 3.68 12.45 -6.51
CA GLU A 553 2.73 13.44 -6.02
C GLU A 553 2.20 13.17 -4.59
N GLN A 554 2.40 11.97 -4.03
CA GLN A 554 1.99 11.59 -2.66
C GLN A 554 3.20 11.24 -1.75
N TYR A 555 4.41 11.66 -2.14
CA TYR A 555 5.65 11.41 -1.39
C TYR A 555 5.72 12.22 -0.08
N ARG A 556 5.89 11.52 1.05
CA ARG A 556 5.96 12.15 2.37
C ARG A 556 7.37 12.46 2.84
N THR A 557 7.46 13.44 3.75
CA THR A 557 8.68 13.82 4.47
C THR A 557 8.90 12.99 5.75
N SER A 558 7.90 12.27 6.25
CA SER A 558 8.10 11.26 7.30
C SER A 558 7.08 10.12 7.25
N TYR A 559 7.60 8.93 7.55
CA TYR A 559 6.88 7.67 7.66
C TYR A 559 7.17 7.01 9.00
N ALA A 560 6.16 6.37 9.58
CA ALA A 560 6.33 5.19 10.43
C ALA A 560 5.82 3.96 9.66
N PHE A 561 6.50 2.83 9.75
CA PHE A 561 6.08 1.57 9.12
C PHE A 561 6.44 0.36 9.98
N LEU A 562 5.93 -0.82 9.61
CA LEU A 562 6.21 -2.09 10.26
C LEU A 562 7.08 -2.98 9.36
N ALA A 563 8.10 -3.59 9.96
CA ALA A 563 8.76 -4.79 9.48
C ALA A 563 8.29 -5.99 10.34
N PRO A 564 7.51 -6.94 9.79
CA PRO A 564 6.99 -8.13 10.48
C PRO A 564 8.01 -8.95 11.26
N MET A 565 7.52 -9.79 12.17
CA MET A 565 8.35 -10.82 12.81
C MET A 565 8.41 -12.09 11.95
N GLN A 566 9.35 -12.98 12.26
CA GLN A 566 9.52 -14.34 11.72
C GLN A 566 10.08 -14.47 10.28
N TYR A 567 10.03 -13.45 9.41
CA TYR A 567 10.63 -13.51 8.07
C TYR A 567 12.17 -13.50 8.10
N ASP A 568 12.78 -14.38 7.29
CA ASP A 568 14.24 -14.61 7.22
C ASP A 568 15.01 -13.41 6.66
N ALA A 569 14.40 -12.69 5.72
CA ALA A 569 14.97 -11.50 5.10
C ALA A 569 13.90 -10.43 4.91
N GLN A 570 14.22 -9.18 5.27
CA GLN A 570 13.31 -8.03 5.16
C GLN A 570 14.05 -6.80 4.66
N TYR A 571 13.39 -6.05 3.78
CA TYR A 571 13.97 -4.93 3.06
C TYR A 571 12.99 -3.76 2.96
N LEU A 572 13.55 -2.56 3.00
CA LEU A 572 12.91 -1.32 2.63
C LEU A 572 13.42 -0.88 1.25
N ALA A 573 12.60 -1.00 0.22
CA ALA A 573 12.85 -0.38 -1.07
C ALA A 573 12.45 1.09 -0.98
N LEU A 574 13.43 1.99 -1.01
CA LEU A 574 13.23 3.43 -0.84
C LEU A 574 13.65 4.16 -2.11
N THR A 575 12.76 5.01 -2.63
CA THR A 575 13.06 5.95 -3.71
C THR A 575 13.02 7.39 -3.19
N ALA A 576 14.03 8.18 -3.52
CA ALA A 576 14.05 9.62 -3.22
C ALA A 576 14.45 10.44 -4.47
N PRO A 577 13.88 11.63 -4.69
CA PRO A 577 14.43 12.62 -5.61
C PRO A 577 15.86 13.00 -5.23
N MET A 578 16.67 13.39 -6.22
CA MET A 578 18.05 13.81 -5.96
C MET A 578 18.11 15.06 -5.09
N GLY A 579 18.97 15.02 -4.07
CA GLY A 579 19.12 16.08 -3.06
C GLY A 579 18.31 15.89 -1.77
N VAL A 580 17.28 15.02 -1.75
CA VAL A 580 16.53 14.70 -0.51
C VAL A 580 17.41 13.89 0.44
N THR A 581 17.68 14.40 1.63
CA THR A 581 18.36 13.64 2.70
C THR A 581 17.39 12.64 3.30
N VAL A 582 17.81 11.37 3.41
CA VAL A 582 17.00 10.26 3.92
C VAL A 582 17.62 9.72 5.20
N ARG A 583 16.80 9.58 6.24
CA ARG A 583 17.14 8.86 7.47
C ARG A 583 16.22 7.67 7.69
N LEU A 584 16.78 6.61 8.28
CA LEU A 584 16.07 5.45 8.81
C LEU A 584 16.46 5.33 10.29
N ASP A 585 15.48 5.36 11.19
CA ASP A 585 15.64 5.32 12.65
C ASP A 585 16.65 6.36 13.18
N GLY A 586 16.66 7.53 12.54
CA GLY A 586 17.56 8.66 12.85
C GLY A 586 18.96 8.56 12.22
N ALA A 587 19.38 7.39 11.71
CA ALA A 587 20.64 7.22 10.99
C ALA A 587 20.51 7.70 9.54
N ASP A 588 21.49 8.46 9.04
CA ASP A 588 21.50 8.91 7.64
C ASP A 588 21.85 7.74 6.70
N VAL A 589 20.91 7.42 5.80
CA VAL A 589 21.02 6.34 4.82
C VAL A 589 21.14 6.87 3.38
N SER A 590 21.28 8.19 3.21
CA SER A 590 21.34 8.87 1.90
C SER A 590 22.40 8.34 0.95
N THR A 591 23.48 7.74 1.46
CA THR A 591 24.58 7.15 0.68
C THR A 591 24.34 5.69 0.28
N GLN A 592 23.33 5.04 0.88
CA GLN A 592 22.93 3.66 0.58
C GLN A 592 21.93 3.58 -0.60
N LEU A 593 21.32 4.72 -0.95
CA LEU A 593 20.59 4.93 -2.21
C LEU A 593 21.57 5.04 -3.39
N THR A 594 22.15 3.89 -3.75
CA THR A 594 23.25 3.75 -4.72
C THR A 594 22.80 3.66 -6.17
N SER A 595 21.54 3.30 -6.43
CA SER A 595 20.96 3.32 -7.78
C SER A 595 20.55 4.74 -8.16
N THR A 596 20.69 5.13 -9.42
CA THR A 596 20.33 6.46 -9.95
C THR A 596 19.71 6.30 -11.33
N PHE A 597 18.53 6.87 -11.53
CA PHE A 597 17.64 6.57 -12.67
C PHE A 597 16.74 7.76 -13.05
N GLY A 598 15.91 7.61 -14.09
CA GLY A 598 15.04 8.67 -14.60
C GLY A 598 15.82 9.90 -15.06
N GLY A 599 16.78 9.72 -15.98
CA GLY A 599 17.73 10.76 -16.38
C GLY A 599 18.65 11.30 -15.27
N GLY A 600 18.66 10.71 -14.08
CA GLY A 600 19.36 11.21 -12.90
C GLY A 600 18.51 12.12 -12.00
N ALA A 601 17.18 12.12 -12.14
CA ALA A 601 16.27 12.83 -11.24
C ALA A 601 16.02 12.09 -9.91
N TYR A 602 16.14 10.76 -9.90
CA TYR A 602 15.82 9.90 -8.75
C TYR A 602 16.97 8.96 -8.38
N ARG A 603 16.97 8.54 -7.11
CA ARG A 603 17.85 7.50 -6.57
C ARG A 603 17.07 6.48 -5.75
N ALA A 604 17.52 5.23 -5.77
CA ALA A 604 16.87 4.10 -5.09
C ALA A 604 17.88 3.24 -4.31
N GLY A 605 17.39 2.58 -3.26
CA GLY A 605 18.15 1.61 -2.46
C GLY A 605 17.24 0.53 -1.87
N ARG A 606 17.82 -0.63 -1.52
CA ARG A 606 17.19 -1.68 -0.73
C ARG A 606 17.94 -1.79 0.59
N LEU A 607 17.34 -1.30 1.65
CA LEU A 607 17.95 -1.26 2.98
C LEU A 607 17.45 -2.49 3.75
N THR A 608 18.33 -3.31 4.30
CA THR A 608 17.91 -4.38 5.21
C THR A 608 17.33 -3.76 6.48
N VAL A 609 16.13 -4.20 6.87
CA VAL A 609 15.47 -3.79 8.12
C VAL A 609 15.41 -4.96 9.11
N ALA A 610 15.34 -4.65 10.40
CA ALA A 610 15.07 -5.64 11.44
C ALA A 610 13.55 -5.85 11.58
N PRO A 611 13.07 -6.88 12.29
CA PRO A 611 11.68 -6.92 12.75
C PRO A 611 11.39 -5.78 13.74
N GLY A 612 10.32 -5.01 13.53
CA GLY A 612 9.87 -3.95 14.45
C GLY A 612 9.16 -2.77 13.78
N ALA A 613 8.82 -1.76 14.59
CA ALA A 613 8.44 -0.45 14.08
C ALA A 613 9.69 0.32 13.65
N HIS A 614 9.60 1.01 12.51
CA HIS A 614 10.67 1.82 11.93
C HIS A 614 10.17 3.21 11.57
N LYS A 615 11.08 4.19 11.60
CA LYS A 615 10.79 5.57 11.18
C LYS A 615 11.70 5.98 10.02
N VAL A 616 11.11 6.55 8.97
CA VAL A 616 11.84 7.24 7.90
C VAL A 616 11.57 8.75 7.95
N GLU A 617 12.62 9.52 7.68
CA GLU A 617 12.57 10.98 7.57
C GLU A 617 13.25 11.38 6.26
N CYS A 618 12.55 12.15 5.42
CA CYS A 618 12.96 12.52 4.07
C CYS A 618 12.90 14.04 3.90
N THR A 619 14.02 14.71 4.16
CA THR A 619 14.13 16.17 4.19
C THR A 619 14.20 16.74 2.77
N GLY A 620 13.18 17.50 2.38
CA GLY A 620 13.02 18.07 1.04
C GLY A 620 11.65 17.75 0.46
N SER A 621 11.58 17.39 -0.81
CA SER A 621 10.35 17.00 -1.53
C SER A 621 9.89 15.56 -1.24
N GLY A 622 10.08 15.08 0.00
CA GLY A 622 9.71 13.72 0.42
C GLY A 622 10.43 12.58 -0.33
N CYS A 623 9.97 11.36 -0.04
CA CYS A 623 10.41 10.11 -0.66
C CYS A 623 9.24 9.12 -0.72
N GLY A 624 9.41 7.99 -1.42
CA GLY A 624 8.48 6.86 -1.41
C GLY A 624 9.14 5.61 -0.83
N ILE A 625 8.36 4.77 -0.15
CA ILE A 625 8.82 3.50 0.44
C ILE A 625 7.86 2.33 0.14
N VAL A 626 8.45 1.18 -0.19
CA VAL A 626 7.80 -0.14 -0.22
C VAL A 626 8.56 -1.04 0.76
N VAL A 627 7.83 -1.69 1.66
CA VAL A 627 8.38 -2.67 2.61
C VAL A 627 8.14 -4.05 2.05
N MET A 628 9.14 -4.94 2.10
CA MET A 628 9.05 -6.30 1.55
C MET A 628 9.83 -7.29 2.41
N GLY A 629 9.39 -8.55 2.44
CA GLY A 629 10.10 -9.60 3.18
C GLY A 629 9.75 -11.00 2.70
N TYR A 630 10.69 -11.92 2.90
CA TYR A 630 10.71 -13.24 2.27
C TYR A 630 11.14 -14.33 3.27
N SER A 631 10.57 -15.53 3.09
CA SER A 631 10.99 -16.80 3.69
C SER A 631 10.73 -17.94 2.68
N ASP A 632 10.92 -19.20 3.06
CA ASP A 632 10.63 -20.34 2.18
C ASP A 632 9.11 -20.52 1.99
N ALA A 633 8.63 -20.40 0.74
CA ALA A 633 7.22 -20.47 0.30
C ALA A 633 6.27 -19.39 0.88
N VAL A 634 6.78 -18.17 1.08
CA VAL A 634 6.03 -17.02 1.64
C VAL A 634 6.68 -15.69 1.28
N SER A 635 5.88 -14.63 1.07
CA SER A 635 6.35 -13.26 0.85
C SER A 635 5.33 -12.21 1.31
N TYR A 636 5.77 -10.99 1.57
CA TYR A 636 4.88 -9.83 1.63
C TYR A 636 5.54 -8.62 0.98
N MET A 637 4.74 -7.67 0.51
CA MET A 637 5.18 -6.42 -0.09
C MET A 637 4.05 -5.39 -0.04
N PHE A 638 4.26 -4.25 0.62
CA PHE A 638 3.24 -3.18 0.69
C PHE A 638 3.85 -1.79 0.69
N ALA A 639 3.05 -0.79 0.32
CA ALA A 639 3.42 0.61 0.47
C ALA A 639 3.65 0.93 1.96
N GLY A 640 4.84 1.42 2.33
CA GLY A 640 5.14 1.77 3.72
C GLY A 640 4.32 2.96 4.25
N GLY A 641 3.61 3.62 3.36
CA GLY A 641 2.67 4.71 3.61
C GLY A 641 2.59 5.62 2.38
N LEU A 642 1.65 6.57 2.40
CA LEU A 642 1.55 7.65 1.42
C LEU A 642 0.65 8.78 1.95
N ASP A 643 0.72 9.93 1.29
CA ASP A 643 -0.38 10.87 1.32
C ASP A 643 -1.54 10.36 0.45
N LEU A 644 -2.76 10.68 0.85
CA LEU A 644 -4.02 10.28 0.23
C LEU A 644 -4.85 11.53 -0.09
N THR A 645 -4.14 12.58 -0.51
CA THR A 645 -4.70 13.85 -0.97
C THR A 645 -5.33 13.67 -2.36
N GLN A 646 -6.42 14.37 -2.64
CA GLN A 646 -7.14 14.19 -3.91
C GLN A 646 -6.41 14.95 -5.02
N ILE A 647 -5.76 14.20 -5.91
CA ILE A 647 -5.06 14.68 -7.12
C ILE A 647 -6.06 14.82 -8.27
N VAL A 648 -7.03 13.90 -8.34
CA VAL A 648 -8.15 13.97 -9.28
C VAL A 648 -9.32 14.61 -8.55
N ILE A 649 -9.74 15.76 -9.09
CA ILE A 649 -10.88 16.55 -8.65
C ILE A 649 -11.66 16.88 -9.93
N ASP A 650 -12.91 16.43 -10.01
CA ASP A 650 -13.81 16.60 -11.17
C ASP A 650 -14.68 17.87 -11.07
#